data_AF-A0A2V8LWQ1-F1
#
_entry.id   AF-A0A2V8LWQ1-F1
#
_cell.length_a   1.000
_cell.length_b   1.000
_cell.length_c   1.000
_cell.angle_alpha   90.00
_cell.angle_beta   90.00
_cell.angle_gamma   90.00
#
_symmetry.space_group_name_H-M   'P 1'
#
loop_
_entity.id
_entity.type
_entity.pdbx_description
1 polymer ?
#
loop_
_entity_poly.entity_id
_entity_poly.type
_entity_poly.pdbx_seq_one_letter_code
_entity_poly.pdbx_strand_id
1 'polypeptide(L)'
;MTKLNISGAFILYSTYLGGSANESNVSSVTATNPIALDSSSNVYITGYTSSANFPLVLPAQSAPGGAQDAFITKISDFTTTFDYSVSVIPASRTVSPGGGASFSITAMPAGGFTGTINLSVSGLSNDATAGFSPPSIVINDVSAKSAMLTINTTAATPPGTYSLTINTAIGNLKHSAPVQLIVSGTPSTDLALTNTASPNPATALANLTYRIAVTNNGPSPATNVIVTDTLPPSVNFISSTPNQGLCTGTTTVTCNLGSMSIGAQANVSIVVLPQSPDMGGPAQLSNVASVMATENDPNPSNNSANLQTTVNPPSAAGPSMLDPNLSVKTVVTGLSQPTTMAFIGANDFLVLEKNTGKVQRVVNGAVQSTVLDLAVNSASERGLLGIALHPNFALNGYVYLYWTQNSNPLVDSTNLADISLMSNRVDRFIWNGTTLAQDRNILTLRALQADANQPLRGNHNGGILRFGPDGKLYILMGDNGRRGFLQNLPCGPTATCPGPTASDDNFGGPDPDNAHLTGFILRLNDDGSTPTDNPFYNVSTTLFGQAAANIKKIYAYGVRNGFGMGFDPLSGNLWDQENGDDAFDEMNRITPGANNGWIQMMGPSSRVAQFKQIETGYGSGDLQQLRWPPSLIADTPAAALSRLYMLPGAHYNDPEFSWKYAVAPAALGFVQGRGIGPQYEGDMFVGAARAFLSGGYLFRFKLTNDRLHFLLNDPRLNDLVADNADKFDVTESESLLIGKDFGVTTDIETGPNRDLFVVSNTNGAVYEISGKQPTLFVANLNGAQPVPPSNSPATGTATILLNADQITAKVSGGFSGLVAQETSAGIYGPAAPGSNGPLLFPLPLGQFTDFTITLTPAQVQDLKNGLLYIELHNSSFTGQEIRGQFGTSGSASAFQFNTANLLVTEGGDALLTVTRLGDTSTAATVDYATSDTAGANKCNITNGKASSRCDYLPQAGTLRFAANETSKTISIPIVDDSYAEGNESFIVTLSNSTGATLGSPSVATVNITDNETVNGTNPIDQTSFFVR
;
A
#
# COMPACT_ATOMS: atom_id res chain seq x y z
N MET A 1 -55.91 -51.79 2.98
CA MET A 1 -55.86 -51.56 4.43
C MET A 1 -57.15 -52.04 5.07
N THR A 2 -57.05 -52.85 6.12
CA THR A 2 -58.22 -53.48 6.76
C THR A 2 -58.10 -53.33 8.27
N LYS A 3 -59.15 -52.81 8.92
CA LYS A 3 -59.25 -52.75 10.39
C LYS A 3 -60.19 -53.84 10.85
N LEU A 4 -59.73 -54.64 11.81
CA LEU A 4 -60.54 -55.66 12.48
C LEU A 4 -61.11 -55.10 13.79
N ASN A 5 -62.18 -55.68 14.28
CA ASN A 5 -62.70 -55.41 15.61
C ASN A 5 -61.75 -55.95 16.69
N ILE A 6 -61.96 -55.59 17.96
CA ILE A 6 -61.06 -55.96 19.07
C ILE A 6 -60.91 -57.48 19.28
N SER A 7 -61.88 -58.29 18.83
CA SER A 7 -61.81 -59.74 18.89
C SER A 7 -61.08 -60.37 17.69
N GLY A 8 -60.67 -59.56 16.70
CA GLY A 8 -60.07 -60.01 15.44
C GLY A 8 -61.01 -60.80 14.52
N ALA A 9 -62.30 -60.88 14.86
CA ALA A 9 -63.26 -61.79 14.22
C ALA A 9 -64.08 -61.13 13.10
N PHE A 10 -64.17 -59.80 13.08
CA PHE A 10 -64.95 -59.05 12.09
C PHE A 10 -64.16 -57.87 11.53
N ILE A 11 -64.29 -57.62 10.23
CA ILE A 11 -63.73 -56.44 9.56
C ILE A 11 -64.63 -55.23 9.89
N LEU A 12 -64.06 -54.20 10.52
CA LEU A 12 -64.72 -52.91 10.76
C LEU A 12 -64.76 -52.08 9.47
N TYR A 13 -63.62 -52.02 8.76
CA TYR A 13 -63.55 -51.47 7.41
C TYR A 13 -62.40 -52.09 6.63
N SER A 14 -62.52 -52.05 5.31
CA SER A 14 -61.44 -52.34 4.39
C SER A 14 -61.46 -51.33 3.25
N THR A 15 -60.33 -50.69 2.98
CA THR A 15 -60.18 -49.69 1.92
C THR A 15 -58.83 -49.85 1.21
N TYR A 16 -58.67 -49.20 0.06
CA TYR A 16 -57.43 -49.14 -0.71
C TYR A 16 -56.82 -47.74 -0.64
N LEU A 17 -55.50 -47.65 -0.52
CA LEU A 17 -54.75 -46.40 -0.57
C LEU A 17 -53.65 -46.58 -1.61
N GLY A 18 -53.73 -45.80 -2.70
CA GLY A 18 -52.82 -45.86 -3.85
C GLY A 18 -53.43 -45.18 -5.07
N GLY A 19 -52.63 -44.97 -6.11
CA GLY A 19 -53.06 -44.42 -7.39
C GLY A 19 -52.94 -45.44 -8.53
N SER A 20 -52.69 -44.97 -9.76
CA SER A 20 -52.62 -45.79 -10.97
C SER A 20 -51.24 -46.43 -11.25
N ALA A 21 -50.21 -46.08 -10.47
CA ALA A 21 -48.85 -46.61 -10.56
C ALA A 21 -48.44 -47.27 -9.22
N ASN A 22 -47.16 -47.62 -9.08
CA ASN A 22 -46.67 -48.35 -7.91
C ASN A 22 -46.50 -47.46 -6.66
N GLU A 23 -46.94 -47.97 -5.51
CA GLU A 23 -46.62 -47.46 -4.18
C GLU A 23 -45.70 -48.44 -3.41
N SER A 24 -44.59 -47.93 -2.86
CA SER A 24 -43.54 -48.75 -2.22
C SER A 24 -42.89 -48.02 -1.04
N ASN A 25 -42.28 -48.71 -0.07
CA ASN A 25 -41.58 -48.06 1.06
C ASN A 25 -40.05 -47.98 0.94
N VAL A 26 -39.47 -48.50 -0.15
CA VAL A 26 -38.04 -48.40 -0.49
C VAL A 26 -37.90 -48.34 -2.01
N SER A 27 -36.86 -47.69 -2.53
CA SER A 27 -36.66 -47.53 -3.99
C SER A 27 -36.27 -48.82 -4.74
N SER A 28 -36.29 -50.01 -4.10
CA SER A 28 -36.06 -51.31 -4.76
C SER A 28 -36.92 -52.43 -4.15
N VAL A 29 -37.47 -53.28 -5.01
CA VAL A 29 -38.61 -54.17 -4.79
C VAL A 29 -38.28 -55.35 -3.86
N THR A 30 -38.65 -55.27 -2.57
CA THR A 30 -39.24 -56.36 -1.73
C THR A 30 -39.27 -56.01 -0.22
N ALA A 31 -40.28 -55.30 0.28
CA ALA A 31 -40.84 -55.36 1.66
C ALA A 31 -41.97 -54.31 1.85
N THR A 32 -42.86 -54.49 2.83
CA THR A 32 -44.16 -53.80 2.99
C THR A 32 -44.14 -52.47 3.75
N ASN A 33 -45.00 -51.50 3.37
CA ASN A 33 -45.16 -50.16 3.97
C ASN A 33 -45.35 -50.16 5.51
N PRO A 34 -44.63 -49.31 6.28
CA PRO A 34 -44.81 -49.21 7.73
C PRO A 34 -46.16 -48.58 8.09
N ILE A 35 -46.83 -49.17 9.06
CA ILE A 35 -48.13 -48.75 9.59
C ILE A 35 -48.00 -48.55 11.10
N ALA A 36 -48.42 -47.40 11.61
CA ALA A 36 -48.46 -47.11 13.04
C ALA A 36 -49.85 -46.61 13.46
N LEU A 37 -50.20 -46.80 14.74
CA LEU A 37 -51.42 -46.27 15.35
C LEU A 37 -51.06 -45.22 16.38
N ASP A 38 -51.86 -44.15 16.47
CA ASP A 38 -51.82 -43.24 17.62
C ASP A 38 -52.72 -43.73 18.78
N SER A 39 -52.67 -43.04 19.92
CA SER A 39 -53.50 -43.34 21.10
C SER A 39 -55.01 -43.19 20.86
N SER A 40 -55.41 -42.56 19.74
CA SER A 40 -56.80 -42.40 19.31
C SER A 40 -57.20 -43.41 18.23
N SER A 41 -56.38 -44.45 17.99
CA SER A 41 -56.60 -45.49 16.97
C SER A 41 -56.67 -44.97 15.53
N ASN A 42 -56.10 -43.81 15.24
CA ASN A 42 -55.89 -43.36 13.86
C ASN A 42 -54.69 -44.09 13.27
N VAL A 43 -54.79 -44.42 11.98
CA VAL A 43 -53.74 -45.13 11.25
C VAL A 43 -52.85 -44.13 10.52
N TYR A 44 -51.55 -44.23 10.72
CA TYR A 44 -50.53 -43.50 9.97
C TYR A 44 -49.74 -44.46 9.08
N ILE A 45 -49.59 -44.10 7.82
CA ILE A 45 -48.93 -44.89 6.79
C ILE A 45 -47.89 -44.00 6.11
N THR A 46 -46.67 -44.51 5.94
CA THR A 46 -45.65 -43.82 5.14
C THR A 46 -45.20 -44.68 3.96
N GLY A 47 -44.73 -44.03 2.90
CA GLY A 47 -44.24 -44.69 1.70
C GLY A 47 -43.83 -43.70 0.62
N TYR A 48 -43.58 -44.22 -0.58
CA TYR A 48 -43.33 -43.50 -1.81
C TYR A 48 -44.39 -43.87 -2.84
N THR A 49 -44.76 -42.91 -3.68
CA THR A 49 -45.72 -43.08 -4.77
C THR A 49 -45.11 -42.63 -6.09
N SER A 50 -45.28 -43.45 -7.12
CA SER A 50 -45.06 -43.04 -8.52
C SER A 50 -46.36 -42.58 -9.20
N SER A 51 -47.48 -42.61 -8.47
CA SER A 51 -48.79 -42.33 -9.03
C SER A 51 -49.04 -40.83 -9.16
N ALA A 52 -49.17 -40.34 -10.39
CA ALA A 52 -49.56 -38.95 -10.65
C ALA A 52 -50.97 -38.60 -10.13
N ASN A 53 -51.80 -39.61 -9.85
CA ASN A 53 -53.15 -39.48 -9.30
C ASN A 53 -53.26 -40.03 -7.86
N PHE A 54 -52.16 -40.04 -7.10
CA PHE A 54 -52.21 -40.46 -5.70
C PHE A 54 -53.24 -39.60 -4.92
N PRO A 55 -54.10 -40.18 -4.07
CA PRO A 55 -55.11 -39.41 -3.34
C PRO A 55 -54.49 -38.35 -2.42
N LEU A 56 -54.81 -37.08 -2.63
CA LEU A 56 -54.28 -35.96 -1.83
C LEU A 56 -55.36 -35.31 -0.97
N VAL A 57 -55.04 -35.07 0.29
CA VAL A 57 -55.83 -34.25 1.22
C VAL A 57 -54.84 -33.35 1.97
N LEU A 58 -54.89 -32.04 1.71
CA LEU A 58 -53.97 -31.03 2.27
C LEU A 58 -52.47 -31.37 2.07
N PRO A 59 -52.01 -31.62 0.83
CA PRO A 59 -50.64 -32.03 0.60
C PRO A 59 -49.67 -30.85 0.78
N ALA A 60 -48.47 -31.13 1.33
CA ALA A 60 -47.38 -30.16 1.36
C ALA A 60 -46.83 -29.86 -0.06
N GLN A 61 -46.97 -30.83 -0.97
CA GLN A 61 -46.62 -30.72 -2.38
C GLN A 61 -47.80 -31.19 -3.23
N SER A 62 -48.39 -30.30 -4.03
CA SER A 62 -49.65 -30.55 -4.74
C SER A 62 -49.52 -31.25 -6.10
N ALA A 63 -48.29 -31.48 -6.58
CA ALA A 63 -48.01 -32.14 -7.84
C ALA A 63 -46.68 -32.93 -7.77
N PRO A 64 -46.48 -33.97 -8.59
CA PRO A 64 -45.29 -34.80 -8.49
C PRO A 64 -43.99 -34.03 -8.77
N GLY A 65 -42.97 -34.21 -7.93
CA GLY A 65 -41.69 -33.53 -8.02
C GLY A 65 -40.59 -34.32 -8.73
N GLY A 66 -40.82 -35.62 -8.97
CA GLY A 66 -39.87 -36.53 -9.62
C GLY A 66 -40.52 -37.85 -10.04
N ALA A 67 -39.70 -38.89 -10.30
CA ALA A 67 -40.20 -40.22 -10.70
C ALA A 67 -40.87 -41.01 -9.55
N GLN A 68 -40.60 -40.62 -8.30
CA GLN A 68 -41.27 -41.06 -7.07
C GLN A 68 -41.25 -39.91 -6.06
N ASP A 69 -42.35 -39.74 -5.33
CA ASP A 69 -42.45 -38.79 -4.21
C ASP A 69 -42.81 -39.51 -2.91
N ALA A 70 -42.32 -39.02 -1.78
CA ALA A 70 -42.66 -39.56 -0.47
C ALA A 70 -44.04 -39.08 0.01
N PHE A 71 -44.77 -39.93 0.73
CA PHE A 71 -46.04 -39.57 1.37
C PHE A 71 -46.10 -40.04 2.83
N ILE A 72 -46.89 -39.29 3.62
CA ILE A 72 -47.37 -39.67 4.95
C ILE A 72 -48.88 -39.46 4.94
N THR A 73 -49.66 -40.49 5.26
CA THR A 73 -51.13 -40.43 5.24
C THR A 73 -51.71 -40.85 6.59
N LYS A 74 -52.68 -40.07 7.08
CA LYS A 74 -53.49 -40.40 8.26
C LYS A 74 -54.87 -40.88 7.83
N ILE A 75 -55.36 -42.00 8.39
CA ILE A 75 -56.73 -42.51 8.24
C ILE A 75 -57.39 -42.54 9.62
N SER A 76 -58.55 -41.91 9.75
CA SER A 76 -59.34 -41.82 11.00
C SER A 76 -60.77 -42.34 10.80
N ASP A 77 -61.37 -42.91 11.85
CA ASP A 77 -62.77 -43.34 11.83
C ASP A 77 -63.70 -42.11 11.76
N PHE A 78 -64.50 -41.97 10.69
CA PHE A 78 -65.48 -40.89 10.57
C PHE A 78 -66.73 -41.20 11.40
N THR A 79 -66.93 -40.48 12.49
CA THR A 79 -68.29 -40.20 13.02
C THR A 79 -68.84 -38.98 12.29
N THR A 80 -70.02 -39.07 11.67
CA THR A 80 -70.60 -37.95 10.89
C THR A 80 -71.07 -36.81 11.80
N THR A 81 -70.26 -35.76 11.90
CA THR A 81 -70.69 -34.44 12.39
C THR A 81 -71.21 -33.61 11.22
N PHE A 82 -72.33 -32.89 11.41
CA PHE A 82 -72.84 -31.92 10.42
C PHE A 82 -71.82 -30.80 10.22
N ASP A 83 -71.23 -30.65 9.02
CA ASP A 83 -70.13 -29.72 8.76
C ASP A 83 -70.11 -29.18 7.30
N TYR A 84 -69.22 -28.25 6.96
CA TYR A 84 -68.99 -27.75 5.60
C TYR A 84 -67.51 -27.40 5.37
N SER A 85 -67.03 -27.47 4.13
CA SER A 85 -65.70 -27.00 3.74
C SER A 85 -65.77 -25.69 2.97
N VAL A 86 -64.74 -24.85 3.07
CA VAL A 86 -64.63 -23.57 2.36
C VAL A 86 -63.42 -23.58 1.43
N SER A 87 -63.62 -23.16 0.18
CA SER A 87 -62.56 -22.91 -0.79
C SER A 87 -62.64 -21.47 -1.30
N VAL A 88 -61.49 -20.81 -1.48
CA VAL A 88 -61.41 -19.44 -1.99
C VAL A 88 -60.49 -19.40 -3.22
N ILE A 89 -60.99 -18.83 -4.32
CA ILE A 89 -60.28 -18.81 -5.61
C ILE A 89 -60.36 -17.41 -6.23
N PRO A 90 -59.24 -16.86 -6.74
CA PRO A 90 -57.87 -17.39 -6.67
C PRO A 90 -57.26 -17.26 -5.27
N ALA A 91 -56.16 -17.97 -4.99
CA ALA A 91 -55.48 -17.88 -3.69
C ALA A 91 -54.73 -16.54 -3.47
N SER A 92 -54.46 -15.79 -4.54
CA SER A 92 -53.88 -14.44 -4.49
C SER A 92 -54.41 -13.51 -5.59
N ARG A 93 -54.37 -12.21 -5.34
CA ARG A 93 -54.68 -11.13 -6.31
C ARG A 93 -53.69 -9.99 -6.18
N THR A 94 -53.26 -9.42 -7.30
CA THR A 94 -52.41 -8.21 -7.35
C THR A 94 -53.21 -7.00 -7.83
N VAL A 95 -53.06 -5.86 -7.15
CA VAL A 95 -53.69 -4.57 -7.48
C VAL A 95 -52.69 -3.42 -7.30
N SER A 96 -52.91 -2.30 -7.99
CA SER A 96 -52.23 -1.04 -7.66
C SER A 96 -52.95 -0.32 -6.50
N PRO A 97 -52.30 0.59 -5.74
CA PRO A 97 -53.00 1.46 -4.79
C PRO A 97 -54.19 2.15 -5.44
N GLY A 98 -55.37 2.04 -4.83
CA GLY A 98 -56.64 2.54 -5.36
C GLY A 98 -57.43 1.53 -6.20
N GLY A 99 -56.86 0.36 -6.47
CA GLY A 99 -57.50 -0.72 -7.24
C GLY A 99 -58.37 -1.66 -6.39
N GLY A 100 -59.14 -2.52 -7.08
CA GLY A 100 -60.01 -3.52 -6.46
C GLY A 100 -59.66 -4.95 -6.85
N ALA A 101 -59.89 -5.89 -5.93
CA ALA A 101 -59.67 -7.33 -6.11
C ALA A 101 -60.93 -8.12 -5.76
N SER A 102 -61.17 -9.22 -6.48
CA SER A 102 -62.29 -10.12 -6.18
C SER A 102 -61.85 -11.58 -6.02
N PHE A 103 -62.44 -12.22 -5.01
CA PHE A 103 -62.27 -13.63 -4.65
C PHE A 103 -63.64 -14.33 -4.67
N SER A 104 -63.70 -15.54 -5.20
CA SER A 104 -64.87 -16.41 -5.12
C SER A 104 -64.73 -17.35 -3.94
N ILE A 105 -65.68 -17.31 -3.01
CA ILE A 105 -65.75 -18.13 -1.80
C ILE A 105 -66.82 -19.17 -2.05
N THR A 106 -66.47 -20.44 -2.03
CA THR A 106 -67.41 -21.55 -2.22
C THR A 106 -67.44 -22.41 -0.97
N ALA A 107 -68.63 -22.59 -0.39
CA ALA A 107 -68.88 -23.50 0.71
C ALA A 107 -69.53 -24.78 0.18
N MET A 108 -68.98 -25.93 0.55
CA MET A 108 -69.48 -27.25 0.18
C MET A 108 -69.94 -28.00 1.45
N PRO A 109 -71.23 -28.35 1.57
CA PRO A 109 -71.74 -29.03 2.76
C PRO A 109 -71.33 -30.50 2.85
N ALA A 110 -71.16 -30.98 4.08
CA ALA A 110 -70.81 -32.34 4.44
C ALA A 110 -71.73 -32.86 5.57
N GLY A 111 -71.90 -34.18 5.65
CA GLY A 111 -72.68 -34.81 6.73
C GLY A 111 -74.15 -34.39 6.79
N GLY A 112 -74.73 -33.87 5.70
CA GLY A 112 -76.12 -33.37 5.66
C GLY A 112 -76.32 -31.96 6.20
N PHE A 113 -75.24 -31.17 6.33
CA PHE A 113 -75.30 -29.80 6.81
C PHE A 113 -76.27 -28.92 6.00
N THR A 114 -77.16 -28.21 6.71
CA THR A 114 -78.01 -27.14 6.17
C THR A 114 -77.94 -25.94 7.11
N GLY A 115 -77.85 -24.73 6.58
CA GLY A 115 -77.79 -23.52 7.39
C GLY A 115 -77.23 -22.30 6.65
N THR A 116 -77.28 -21.15 7.33
CA THR A 116 -76.75 -19.89 6.82
C THR A 116 -75.37 -19.62 7.40
N ILE A 117 -74.36 -19.62 6.53
CA ILE A 117 -72.96 -19.39 6.86
C ILE A 117 -72.68 -17.89 6.73
N ASN A 118 -72.35 -17.21 7.82
CA ASN A 118 -71.96 -15.80 7.82
C ASN A 118 -70.51 -15.67 7.37
N LEU A 119 -70.22 -14.65 6.53
CA LEU A 119 -68.88 -14.38 6.00
C LEU A 119 -68.29 -13.12 6.64
N SER A 120 -67.01 -13.18 6.98
CA SER A 120 -66.22 -12.01 7.32
C SER A 120 -64.79 -12.17 6.83
N VAL A 121 -64.03 -11.07 6.80
CA VAL A 121 -62.62 -11.07 6.42
C VAL A 121 -61.81 -10.28 7.44
N SER A 122 -60.63 -10.78 7.79
CA SER A 122 -59.65 -10.13 8.66
C SER A 122 -58.30 -10.01 7.96
N GLY A 123 -57.45 -9.09 8.43
CA GLY A 123 -56.11 -8.85 7.86
C GLY A 123 -56.05 -7.75 6.78
N LEU A 124 -57.14 -7.01 6.58
CA LEU A 124 -57.17 -5.83 5.71
C LEU A 124 -56.33 -4.69 6.31
N SER A 125 -55.74 -3.85 5.46
CA SER A 125 -55.17 -2.57 5.87
C SER A 125 -56.28 -1.63 6.38
N ASN A 126 -55.94 -0.69 7.26
CA ASN A 126 -56.90 0.24 7.88
C ASN A 126 -57.64 1.13 6.87
N ASP A 127 -57.13 1.23 5.65
CA ASP A 127 -57.62 2.08 4.56
C ASP A 127 -58.23 1.28 3.39
N ALA A 128 -58.35 -0.05 3.52
CA ALA A 128 -59.04 -0.90 2.55
C ALA A 128 -60.48 -1.23 3.01
N THR A 129 -61.39 -1.37 2.06
CA THR A 129 -62.79 -1.79 2.31
C THR A 129 -63.05 -3.15 1.70
N ALA A 130 -63.92 -3.94 2.33
CA ALA A 130 -64.30 -5.26 1.85
C ALA A 130 -65.81 -5.50 1.98
N GLY A 131 -66.40 -6.18 1.00
CA GLY A 131 -67.81 -6.54 0.98
C GLY A 131 -68.06 -7.89 0.32
N PHE A 132 -69.03 -8.64 0.86
CA PHE A 132 -69.45 -9.93 0.32
C PHE A 132 -70.81 -9.82 -0.38
N SER A 133 -70.94 -10.45 -1.55
CA SER A 133 -72.19 -10.54 -2.30
C SER A 133 -72.47 -11.98 -2.76
N PRO A 134 -73.49 -12.67 -2.20
CA PRO A 134 -74.28 -12.29 -1.01
C PRO A 134 -73.43 -12.24 0.29
N PRO A 135 -73.90 -11.55 1.36
CA PRO A 135 -73.16 -11.42 2.63
C PRO A 135 -73.09 -12.71 3.46
N SER A 136 -73.89 -13.71 3.11
CA SER A 136 -73.88 -15.04 3.72
C SER A 136 -74.17 -16.10 2.64
N ILE A 137 -73.69 -17.31 2.88
CA ILE A 137 -73.95 -18.46 2.00
C ILE A 137 -75.02 -19.33 2.67
N VAL A 138 -76.15 -19.54 1.98
CA VAL A 138 -77.25 -20.38 2.48
C VAL A 138 -77.15 -21.76 1.85
N ILE A 139 -76.95 -22.78 2.68
CA ILE A 139 -76.98 -24.19 2.27
C ILE A 139 -78.34 -24.79 2.59
N ASN A 140 -79.04 -25.24 1.55
CA ASN A 140 -80.35 -25.88 1.64
C ASN A 140 -80.41 -27.26 0.97
N ASP A 141 -79.32 -27.68 0.33
CA ASP A 141 -79.16 -28.96 -0.36
C ASP A 141 -77.69 -29.41 -0.28
N VAL A 142 -77.35 -30.53 -0.92
CA VAL A 142 -75.98 -31.07 -0.92
C VAL A 142 -75.02 -30.38 -1.90
N SER A 143 -75.48 -29.37 -2.64
CA SER A 143 -74.66 -28.68 -3.63
C SER A 143 -73.83 -27.55 -3.01
N ALA A 144 -72.65 -27.30 -3.60
CA ALA A 144 -71.82 -26.18 -3.21
C ALA A 144 -72.47 -24.85 -3.60
N LYS A 145 -72.36 -23.84 -2.73
CA LYS A 145 -72.89 -22.48 -2.96
C LYS A 145 -71.77 -21.47 -2.76
N SER A 146 -71.83 -20.35 -3.46
CA SER A 146 -70.72 -19.38 -3.49
C SER A 146 -71.16 -17.94 -3.20
N ALA A 147 -70.22 -17.15 -2.71
CA ALA A 147 -70.30 -15.70 -2.60
C ALA A 147 -69.03 -15.06 -3.18
N MET A 148 -69.13 -13.80 -3.59
CA MET A 148 -67.97 -13.03 -4.05
C MET A 148 -67.55 -12.05 -2.96
N LEU A 149 -66.27 -12.09 -2.57
CA LEU A 149 -65.64 -11.03 -1.81
C LEU A 149 -65.03 -10.02 -2.79
N THR A 150 -65.37 -8.76 -2.63
CA THR A 150 -64.71 -7.64 -3.31
C THR A 150 -63.99 -6.79 -2.28
N ILE A 151 -62.72 -6.50 -2.55
CA ILE A 151 -61.86 -5.64 -1.72
C ILE A 151 -61.46 -4.44 -2.57
N ASN A 152 -61.61 -3.23 -2.04
CA ASN A 152 -61.14 -2.00 -2.68
C ASN A 152 -60.09 -1.34 -1.79
N THR A 153 -58.94 -1.02 -2.39
CA THR A 153 -57.85 -0.26 -1.76
C THR A 153 -57.99 1.24 -2.06
N THR A 154 -57.28 2.10 -1.34
CA THR A 154 -57.18 3.53 -1.65
C THR A 154 -55.83 3.86 -2.27
N ALA A 155 -55.69 5.05 -2.86
CA ALA A 155 -54.41 5.53 -3.37
C ALA A 155 -53.32 5.64 -2.28
N ALA A 156 -53.71 5.65 -0.99
CA ALA A 156 -52.79 5.69 0.15
C ALA A 156 -52.39 4.30 0.65
N THR A 157 -52.97 3.22 0.11
CA THR A 157 -52.68 1.85 0.56
C THR A 157 -51.22 1.50 0.24
N PRO A 158 -50.38 1.23 1.26
CA PRO A 158 -48.95 0.98 1.02
C PRO A 158 -48.72 -0.24 0.13
N PRO A 159 -47.75 -0.19 -0.79
CA PRO A 159 -47.28 -1.38 -1.48
C PRO A 159 -46.84 -2.47 -0.49
N GLY A 160 -47.21 -3.71 -0.75
CA GLY A 160 -46.94 -4.82 0.16
C GLY A 160 -47.83 -6.04 -0.08
N THR A 161 -47.51 -7.13 0.63
CA THR A 161 -48.32 -8.36 0.60
C THR A 161 -49.14 -8.45 1.88
N TYR A 162 -50.46 -8.43 1.75
CA TYR A 162 -51.42 -8.51 2.84
C TYR A 162 -52.00 -9.93 2.90
N SER A 163 -51.78 -10.60 4.03
CA SER A 163 -52.38 -11.91 4.30
C SER A 163 -53.78 -11.74 4.87
N LEU A 164 -54.77 -12.16 4.10
CA LEU A 164 -56.18 -12.05 4.45
C LEU A 164 -56.71 -13.41 4.89
N THR A 165 -57.56 -13.42 5.91
CA THR A 165 -58.26 -14.64 6.36
C THR A 165 -59.75 -14.46 6.14
N ILE A 166 -60.33 -15.29 5.29
CA ILE A 166 -61.77 -15.38 5.11
C ILE A 166 -62.30 -16.28 6.22
N ASN A 167 -63.15 -15.73 7.08
CA ASN A 167 -63.76 -16.44 8.19
C ASN A 167 -65.21 -16.75 7.85
N THR A 168 -65.63 -17.98 8.10
CA THR A 168 -67.00 -18.43 7.91
C THR A 168 -67.54 -18.98 9.22
N ALA A 169 -68.76 -18.61 9.61
CA ALA A 169 -69.30 -19.03 10.90
C ALA A 169 -70.82 -19.26 10.89
N ILE A 170 -71.23 -20.29 11.61
CA ILE A 170 -72.63 -20.55 11.96
C ILE A 170 -72.67 -21.06 13.42
N GLY A 171 -73.17 -20.24 14.34
CA GLY A 171 -73.07 -20.52 15.78
C GLY A 171 -71.61 -20.76 16.20
N ASN A 172 -71.33 -21.95 16.75
CA ASN A 172 -69.98 -22.35 17.19
C ASN A 172 -69.13 -23.00 16.08
N LEU A 173 -69.73 -23.40 14.95
CA LEU A 173 -69.01 -24.03 13.85
C LEU A 173 -68.35 -22.94 12.98
N LYS A 174 -67.03 -22.97 12.91
CA LYS A 174 -66.22 -21.95 12.23
C LYS A 174 -65.18 -22.60 11.34
N HIS A 175 -65.01 -22.05 10.14
CA HIS A 175 -63.91 -22.39 9.23
C HIS A 175 -63.22 -21.12 8.76
N SER A 176 -62.02 -21.29 8.21
CA SER A 176 -61.28 -20.18 7.64
C SER A 176 -60.45 -20.61 6.44
N ALA A 177 -60.26 -19.71 5.48
CA ALA A 177 -59.39 -19.91 4.33
C ALA A 177 -58.48 -18.69 4.13
N PRO A 178 -57.15 -18.88 4.03
CA PRO A 178 -56.22 -17.79 3.78
C PRO A 178 -56.18 -17.42 2.29
N VAL A 179 -56.04 -16.11 2.00
CA VAL A 179 -55.74 -15.58 0.66
C VAL A 179 -54.76 -14.40 0.76
N GLN A 180 -54.09 -14.06 -0.34
CA GLN A 180 -53.18 -12.90 -0.39
C GLN A 180 -53.71 -11.77 -1.27
N LEU A 181 -53.65 -10.54 -0.77
CA LEU A 181 -53.77 -9.33 -1.58
C LEU A 181 -52.38 -8.69 -1.71
N ILE A 182 -51.88 -8.58 -2.93
CA ILE A 182 -50.59 -7.95 -3.24
C ILE A 182 -50.89 -6.56 -3.78
N VAL A 183 -50.43 -5.52 -3.09
CA VAL A 183 -50.50 -4.13 -3.58
C VAL A 183 -49.15 -3.79 -4.21
N SER A 184 -49.10 -3.61 -5.53
CA SER A 184 -47.86 -3.28 -6.27
C SER A 184 -47.68 -1.77 -6.39
N GLY A 185 -46.54 -1.24 -5.94
CA GLY A 185 -46.17 0.18 -6.08
C GLY A 185 -45.72 0.55 -7.50
N THR A 186 -45.51 1.84 -7.76
CA THR A 186 -44.81 2.30 -8.97
C THR A 186 -43.35 1.84 -8.95
N PRO A 187 -42.76 1.40 -10.07
CA PRO A 187 -41.33 1.11 -10.14
C PRO A 187 -40.50 2.30 -9.62
N SER A 188 -39.54 2.00 -8.75
CA SER A 188 -38.65 2.98 -8.12
C SER A 188 -37.23 2.40 -8.14
N THR A 189 -36.25 3.27 -8.40
CA THR A 189 -34.85 2.91 -8.55
C THR A 189 -34.00 3.92 -7.81
N ASP A 190 -33.12 3.49 -6.93
CA ASP A 190 -32.13 4.32 -6.23
C ASP A 190 -30.84 4.30 -7.05
N LEU A 191 -30.58 5.35 -7.83
CA LEU A 191 -29.30 5.53 -8.49
C LEU A 191 -28.34 6.22 -7.52
N ALA A 192 -27.07 5.88 -7.59
CA ALA A 192 -26.02 6.57 -6.84
C ALA A 192 -24.86 6.88 -7.78
N LEU A 193 -24.29 8.07 -7.67
CA LEU A 193 -23.19 8.54 -8.50
C LEU A 193 -21.97 8.91 -7.64
N THR A 194 -20.79 8.45 -8.08
CA THR A 194 -19.50 8.95 -7.60
C THR A 194 -18.72 9.58 -8.74
N ASN A 195 -17.96 10.64 -8.47
CA ASN A 195 -17.13 11.35 -9.44
C ASN A 195 -15.72 11.53 -8.88
N THR A 196 -14.71 11.04 -9.58
CA THR A 196 -13.30 11.13 -9.18
C THR A 196 -12.45 11.74 -10.30
N ALA A 197 -11.23 12.18 -9.96
CA ALA A 197 -10.29 12.78 -10.89
C ALA A 197 -8.92 12.14 -10.75
N SER A 198 -8.28 11.85 -11.88
CA SER A 198 -6.95 11.24 -11.94
C SER A 198 -6.11 11.89 -13.06
N PRO A 199 -4.87 12.35 -12.79
CA PRO A 199 -4.24 12.43 -11.46
C PRO A 199 -4.87 13.56 -10.62
N ASN A 200 -4.79 13.43 -9.30
CA ASN A 200 -5.19 14.48 -8.37
C ASN A 200 -4.12 14.63 -7.26
N PRO A 201 -3.40 15.77 -7.20
CA PRO A 201 -3.60 17.00 -7.99
C PRO A 201 -3.29 16.82 -9.49
N ALA A 202 -4.02 17.54 -10.33
CA ALA A 202 -3.83 17.58 -11.78
C ALA A 202 -2.66 18.51 -12.15
N THR A 203 -2.08 18.30 -13.33
CA THR A 203 -1.07 19.21 -13.91
C THR A 203 -1.68 19.95 -15.09
N ALA A 204 -1.54 21.27 -15.12
CA ALA A 204 -1.99 22.08 -16.24
C ALA A 204 -1.34 21.61 -17.55
N LEU A 205 -2.11 21.63 -18.65
CA LEU A 205 -1.68 21.17 -19.98
C LEU A 205 -1.31 19.68 -20.04
N ALA A 206 -1.66 18.89 -19.02
CA ALA A 206 -1.61 17.43 -19.05
C ALA A 206 -3.02 16.85 -18.95
N ASN A 207 -3.20 15.61 -19.44
CA ASN A 207 -4.50 14.95 -19.40
C ASN A 207 -4.97 14.78 -17.95
N LEU A 208 -6.20 15.20 -17.69
CA LEU A 208 -6.97 14.92 -16.48
C LEU A 208 -8.16 14.06 -16.86
N THR A 209 -8.39 12.96 -16.14
CA THR A 209 -9.55 12.09 -16.39
C THR A 209 -10.54 12.23 -15.24
N TYR A 210 -11.76 12.66 -15.53
CA TYR A 210 -12.89 12.49 -14.64
C TYR A 210 -13.51 11.10 -14.83
N ARG A 211 -13.78 10.38 -13.74
CA ARG A 211 -14.46 9.09 -13.78
C ARG A 211 -15.75 9.16 -13.00
N ILE A 212 -16.85 8.91 -13.70
CA ILE A 212 -18.19 8.90 -13.13
C ILE A 212 -18.66 7.46 -13.07
N ALA A 213 -18.92 6.95 -11.87
CA ALA A 213 -19.52 5.63 -11.67
C ALA A 213 -20.96 5.79 -11.19
N VAL A 214 -21.89 5.15 -11.90
CA VAL A 214 -23.32 5.10 -11.56
C VAL A 214 -23.65 3.70 -11.12
N THR A 215 -24.32 3.55 -9.98
CA THR A 215 -24.81 2.26 -9.47
C THR A 215 -26.32 2.32 -9.31
N ASN A 216 -27.03 1.24 -9.69
CA ASN A 216 -28.44 1.07 -9.34
C ASN A 216 -28.59 0.21 -8.10
N ASN A 217 -28.93 0.79 -6.96
CA ASN A 217 -29.14 0.08 -5.69
C ASN A 217 -30.51 -0.64 -5.59
N GLY A 218 -31.35 -0.55 -6.63
CA GLY A 218 -32.68 -1.13 -6.68
C GLY A 218 -33.75 -0.23 -6.03
N PRO A 219 -34.94 -0.75 -5.69
CA PRO A 219 -35.37 -2.15 -5.77
C PRO A 219 -35.82 -2.59 -7.19
N SER A 220 -35.89 -1.69 -8.17
CA SER A 220 -36.26 -2.01 -9.56
C SER A 220 -35.11 -1.74 -10.53
N PRO A 221 -35.10 -2.35 -11.73
CA PRO A 221 -34.24 -1.88 -12.82
C PRO A 221 -34.54 -0.42 -13.17
N ALA A 222 -33.51 0.34 -13.56
CA ALA A 222 -33.62 1.71 -14.05
C ALA A 222 -33.70 1.71 -15.59
N THR A 223 -34.47 2.62 -16.18
CA THR A 223 -34.57 2.82 -17.62
C THR A 223 -34.34 4.27 -18.03
N ASN A 224 -33.79 4.47 -19.23
CA ASN A 224 -33.34 5.77 -19.72
C ASN A 224 -32.40 6.49 -18.74
N VAL A 225 -31.41 5.75 -18.22
CA VAL A 225 -30.40 6.30 -17.34
C VAL A 225 -29.53 7.27 -18.14
N ILE A 226 -29.48 8.53 -17.70
CA ILE A 226 -28.72 9.60 -18.35
C ILE A 226 -27.81 10.25 -17.30
N VAL A 227 -26.52 10.26 -17.60
CA VAL A 227 -25.51 11.04 -16.86
C VAL A 227 -25.29 12.37 -17.57
N THR A 228 -25.25 13.45 -16.81
CA THR A 228 -24.86 14.78 -17.28
C THR A 228 -23.68 15.28 -16.47
N ASP A 229 -22.57 15.61 -17.13
CA ASP A 229 -21.41 16.27 -16.52
C ASP A 229 -21.21 17.65 -17.14
N THR A 230 -21.19 18.70 -16.32
CA THR A 230 -20.84 20.05 -16.76
C THR A 230 -19.38 20.33 -16.43
N LEU A 231 -18.54 20.35 -17.48
CA LEU A 231 -17.11 20.52 -17.34
C LEU A 231 -16.75 21.95 -16.90
N PRO A 232 -15.67 22.12 -16.09
CA PRO A 232 -15.21 23.43 -15.69
C PRO A 232 -14.88 24.33 -16.91
N PRO A 233 -15.16 25.64 -16.89
CA PRO A 233 -14.88 26.53 -18.03
C PRO A 233 -13.40 26.59 -18.47
N SER A 234 -12.48 26.25 -17.57
CA SER A 234 -11.03 26.31 -17.75
C SER A 234 -10.39 24.98 -18.18
N VAL A 235 -11.17 24.04 -18.73
CA VAL A 235 -10.65 22.81 -19.32
C VAL A 235 -11.04 22.68 -20.78
N ASN A 236 -10.19 22.06 -21.60
CA ASN A 236 -10.53 21.66 -22.95
C ASN A 236 -10.92 20.18 -22.96
N PHE A 237 -12.07 19.84 -23.53
CA PHE A 237 -12.47 18.44 -23.71
C PHE A 237 -11.57 17.72 -24.71
N ILE A 238 -11.20 16.47 -24.40
CA ILE A 238 -10.45 15.58 -25.30
C ILE A 238 -11.34 14.43 -25.76
N SER A 239 -11.89 13.65 -24.82
CA SER A 239 -12.70 12.47 -25.15
C SER A 239 -13.64 12.07 -24.02
N SER A 240 -14.67 11.30 -24.35
CA SER A 240 -15.52 10.62 -23.39
C SER A 240 -15.69 9.16 -23.82
N THR A 241 -15.59 8.23 -22.87
CA THR A 241 -15.65 6.79 -23.11
C THR A 241 -16.48 6.13 -22.02
N PRO A 242 -17.75 5.77 -22.31
CA PRO A 242 -18.56 4.97 -21.41
C PRO A 242 -18.30 3.47 -21.61
N ASN A 243 -18.42 2.67 -20.55
CA ASN A 243 -18.44 1.20 -20.65
C ASN A 243 -19.81 0.67 -21.14
N GLN A 244 -20.85 1.51 -21.08
CA GLN A 244 -22.21 1.21 -21.49
C GLN A 244 -22.86 2.45 -22.11
N GLY A 245 -23.49 2.30 -23.27
CA GLY A 245 -24.19 3.40 -23.94
C GLY A 245 -23.26 4.33 -24.72
N LEU A 246 -23.67 5.58 -24.91
CA LEU A 246 -22.96 6.57 -25.73
C LEU A 246 -22.99 7.96 -25.08
N CYS A 247 -21.89 8.70 -25.23
CA CYS A 247 -21.74 10.07 -24.75
C CYS A 247 -21.70 11.07 -25.91
N THR A 248 -22.22 12.28 -25.67
CA THR A 248 -22.19 13.41 -26.61
C THR A 248 -21.92 14.73 -25.88
N GLY A 249 -21.43 15.75 -26.60
CA GLY A 249 -21.14 17.07 -26.03
C GLY A 249 -19.67 17.28 -25.64
N THR A 250 -19.29 18.55 -25.43
CA THR A 250 -17.89 18.95 -25.14
C THR A 250 -17.75 19.96 -23.99
N THR A 251 -18.81 20.68 -23.64
CA THR A 251 -18.87 21.55 -22.46
C THR A 251 -19.75 20.94 -21.38
N THR A 252 -20.92 20.48 -21.79
CA THR A 252 -21.78 19.57 -21.03
C THR A 252 -21.74 18.22 -21.74
N VAL A 253 -21.19 17.21 -21.09
CA VAL A 253 -21.15 15.83 -21.59
C VAL A 253 -22.40 15.12 -21.10
N THR A 254 -23.19 14.59 -22.04
CA THR A 254 -24.41 13.82 -21.74
C THR A 254 -24.22 12.40 -22.25
N CYS A 255 -24.30 11.44 -21.32
CA CYS A 255 -24.15 10.01 -21.61
C CYS A 255 -25.48 9.29 -21.38
N ASN A 256 -26.03 8.71 -22.44
CA ASN A 256 -27.21 7.85 -22.34
C ASN A 256 -26.74 6.41 -22.13
N LEU A 257 -26.91 5.92 -20.89
CA LEU A 257 -26.49 4.60 -20.46
C LEU A 257 -27.59 3.54 -20.72
N GLY A 258 -28.82 3.94 -21.06
CA GLY A 258 -29.91 3.02 -21.35
C GLY A 258 -30.52 2.40 -20.08
N SER A 259 -30.63 1.08 -20.02
CA SER A 259 -31.22 0.36 -18.87
C SER A 259 -30.16 -0.24 -17.96
N MET A 260 -30.39 -0.20 -16.65
CA MET A 260 -29.49 -0.77 -15.64
C MET A 260 -30.25 -1.70 -14.71
N SER A 261 -29.82 -2.97 -14.64
CA SER A 261 -30.36 -3.94 -13.69
C SER A 261 -30.02 -3.58 -12.23
N ILE A 262 -30.73 -4.17 -11.27
CA ILE A 262 -30.45 -4.00 -9.85
C ILE A 262 -29.03 -4.48 -9.55
N GLY A 263 -28.25 -3.67 -8.85
CA GLY A 263 -26.85 -3.90 -8.52
C GLY A 263 -25.87 -3.65 -9.67
N ALA A 264 -26.33 -3.27 -10.87
CA ALA A 264 -25.45 -2.97 -11.98
C ALA A 264 -24.73 -1.63 -11.78
N GLN A 265 -23.48 -1.56 -12.26
CA GLN A 265 -22.67 -0.34 -12.30
C GLN A 265 -22.28 0.00 -13.74
N ALA A 266 -22.33 1.29 -14.09
CA ALA A 266 -21.90 1.84 -15.36
C ALA A 266 -20.89 2.98 -15.14
N ASN A 267 -19.82 3.01 -15.92
CA ASN A 267 -18.68 3.90 -15.75
C ASN A 267 -18.47 4.76 -16.99
N VAL A 268 -18.24 6.06 -16.79
CA VAL A 268 -17.93 7.04 -17.82
C VAL A 268 -16.59 7.69 -17.51
N SER A 269 -15.63 7.58 -18.42
CA SER A 269 -14.36 8.30 -18.35
C SER A 269 -14.39 9.51 -19.28
N ILE A 270 -14.11 10.70 -18.76
CA ILE A 270 -14.04 11.95 -19.52
C ILE A 270 -12.62 12.52 -19.38
N VAL A 271 -11.90 12.60 -20.50
CA VAL A 271 -10.54 13.16 -20.54
C VAL A 271 -10.61 14.62 -20.95
N VAL A 272 -9.97 15.49 -20.16
CA VAL A 272 -9.87 16.92 -20.38
C VAL A 272 -8.42 17.40 -20.24
N LEU A 273 -8.15 18.62 -20.72
CA LEU A 273 -6.87 19.32 -20.58
C LEU A 273 -7.08 20.61 -19.77
N PRO A 274 -6.67 20.66 -18.49
CA PRO A 274 -6.74 21.88 -17.69
C PRO A 274 -5.83 22.98 -18.23
N GLN A 275 -6.28 24.23 -18.17
CA GLN A 275 -5.47 25.41 -18.51
C GLN A 275 -4.63 25.89 -17.31
N SER A 276 -3.53 26.61 -17.57
CA SER A 276 -2.62 27.09 -16.51
C SER A 276 -3.29 28.12 -15.59
N PRO A 277 -3.04 28.07 -14.26
CA PRO A 277 -3.52 29.11 -13.34
C PRO A 277 -3.12 30.53 -13.75
N ASP A 278 -1.90 30.69 -14.28
CA ASP A 278 -1.35 31.99 -14.70
C ASP A 278 -1.96 32.52 -16.02
N MET A 279 -2.69 31.67 -16.75
CA MET A 279 -3.39 32.01 -18.01
C MET A 279 -4.89 32.26 -17.78
N GLY A 280 -5.30 32.59 -16.54
CA GLY A 280 -6.70 32.89 -16.19
C GLY A 280 -7.52 31.68 -15.73
N GLY A 281 -6.90 30.52 -15.50
CA GLY A 281 -7.54 29.35 -14.90
C GLY A 281 -7.59 29.43 -13.36
N PRO A 282 -8.58 28.83 -12.69
CA PRO A 282 -8.56 28.68 -11.24
C PRO A 282 -7.58 27.58 -10.82
N ALA A 283 -6.93 27.74 -9.65
CA ALA A 283 -6.10 26.70 -9.03
C ALA A 283 -6.91 25.46 -8.57
N GLN A 284 -8.25 25.58 -8.56
CA GLN A 284 -9.21 24.54 -8.20
C GLN A 284 -10.27 24.45 -9.30
N LEU A 285 -10.48 23.25 -9.86
CA LEU A 285 -11.57 22.96 -10.78
C LEU A 285 -12.75 22.39 -10.00
N SER A 286 -13.97 22.85 -10.31
CA SER A 286 -15.21 22.28 -9.79
C SER A 286 -15.91 21.53 -10.91
N ASN A 287 -15.96 20.20 -10.84
CA ASN A 287 -16.65 19.34 -11.78
C ASN A 287 -17.95 18.84 -11.17
N VAL A 288 -19.08 18.99 -11.88
CA VAL A 288 -20.40 18.61 -11.35
C VAL A 288 -21.07 17.63 -12.30
N ALA A 289 -21.24 16.40 -11.80
CA ALA A 289 -21.93 15.33 -12.51
C ALA A 289 -23.24 14.98 -11.80
N SER A 290 -24.28 14.65 -12.57
CA SER A 290 -25.56 14.18 -12.09
C SER A 290 -26.09 13.02 -12.92
N VAL A 291 -26.96 12.20 -12.32
CA VAL A 291 -27.65 11.10 -12.99
C VAL A 291 -29.15 11.19 -12.77
N MET A 292 -29.91 10.73 -13.77
CA MET A 292 -31.36 10.55 -13.69
C MET A 292 -31.81 9.30 -14.43
N ALA A 293 -33.01 8.82 -14.12
CA ALA A 293 -33.72 7.75 -14.83
C ALA A 293 -35.22 8.08 -14.96
N THR A 294 -35.97 7.17 -15.59
CA THR A 294 -37.43 7.30 -15.76
C THR A 294 -38.18 7.02 -14.45
N GLU A 295 -37.71 6.03 -13.69
CA GLU A 295 -38.31 5.61 -12.42
C GLU A 295 -38.02 6.63 -11.31
N ASN A 296 -38.92 6.71 -10.31
CA ASN A 296 -38.72 7.62 -9.19
C ASN A 296 -37.56 7.16 -8.31
N ASP A 297 -36.67 8.10 -7.99
CA ASP A 297 -35.56 7.86 -7.08
C ASP A 297 -35.94 8.18 -5.63
N PRO A 298 -35.88 7.20 -4.70
CA PRO A 298 -36.23 7.42 -3.31
C PRO A 298 -35.17 8.22 -2.53
N ASN A 299 -33.94 8.35 -3.06
CA ASN A 299 -32.85 9.07 -2.43
C ASN A 299 -32.15 10.02 -3.43
N PRO A 300 -32.76 11.12 -3.86
CA PRO A 300 -32.15 12.02 -4.86
C PRO A 300 -30.83 12.70 -4.43
N SER A 301 -30.40 12.55 -3.17
CA SER A 301 -29.20 13.21 -2.64
C SER A 301 -27.88 12.60 -3.14
N ASN A 302 -27.88 11.32 -3.53
CA ASN A 302 -26.73 10.59 -4.09
C ASN A 302 -26.71 10.62 -5.64
N ASN A 303 -27.65 11.33 -6.27
CA ASN A 303 -27.75 11.47 -7.73
C ASN A 303 -26.85 12.55 -8.33
N SER A 304 -26.04 13.21 -7.52
CA SER A 304 -25.08 14.22 -7.98
C SER A 304 -23.81 14.19 -7.15
N ALA A 305 -22.69 14.49 -7.79
CA ALA A 305 -21.39 14.66 -7.14
C ALA A 305 -20.72 15.94 -7.64
N ASN A 306 -20.20 16.73 -6.70
CA ASN A 306 -19.34 17.88 -6.98
C ASN A 306 -17.93 17.56 -6.51
N LEU A 307 -16.99 17.53 -7.46
CA LEU A 307 -15.60 17.23 -7.23
C LEU A 307 -14.76 18.50 -7.34
N GLN A 308 -13.87 18.73 -6.36
CA GLN A 308 -12.83 19.74 -6.43
C GLN A 308 -11.51 19.09 -6.83
N THR A 309 -10.83 19.64 -7.83
CA THR A 309 -9.52 19.14 -8.29
C THR A 309 -8.50 20.27 -8.31
N THR A 310 -7.42 20.09 -7.55
CA THR A 310 -6.30 21.05 -7.54
C THR A 310 -5.54 20.96 -8.86
N VAL A 311 -5.22 22.10 -9.48
CA VAL A 311 -4.39 22.16 -10.70
C VAL A 311 -3.07 22.85 -10.39
N ASN A 312 -1.99 22.10 -10.52
CA ASN A 312 -0.64 22.62 -10.42
C ASN A 312 -0.17 23.15 -11.78
N PRO A 313 0.66 24.22 -11.81
CA PRO A 313 1.31 24.64 -13.04
C PRO A 313 2.21 23.51 -13.58
N PRO A 314 2.49 23.47 -14.90
CA PRO A 314 3.47 22.53 -15.44
C PRO A 314 4.81 22.82 -14.77
N SER A 315 5.49 21.78 -14.28
CA SER A 315 6.76 22.00 -13.57
C SER A 315 7.82 22.58 -14.51
N ALA A 316 8.27 23.81 -14.21
CA ALA A 316 9.33 24.51 -14.93
C ALA A 316 10.68 24.48 -14.19
N ALA A 317 10.65 24.16 -12.90
CA ALA A 317 11.84 23.90 -12.09
C ALA A 317 12.03 22.38 -12.00
N GLY A 318 13.27 21.88 -11.88
CA GLY A 318 13.50 20.45 -11.64
C GLY A 318 12.86 19.95 -10.33
N PRO A 319 13.30 18.79 -9.81
CA PRO A 319 12.75 18.25 -8.57
C PRO A 319 12.79 19.28 -7.42
N SER A 320 11.83 19.17 -6.51
CA SER A 320 11.77 20.00 -5.31
C SER A 320 11.43 19.19 -4.06
N MET A 321 12.01 19.61 -2.93
CA MET A 321 11.71 19.04 -1.61
C MET A 321 10.56 19.82 -0.96
N LEU A 322 9.61 19.08 -0.39
CA LEU A 322 8.52 19.61 0.42
C LEU A 322 8.94 19.75 1.89
N ASP A 323 9.87 18.91 2.36
CA ASP A 323 10.46 19.08 3.69
C ASP A 323 11.36 20.32 3.71
N PRO A 324 11.11 21.29 4.61
CA PRO A 324 11.88 22.52 4.68
C PRO A 324 13.35 22.28 5.02
N ASN A 325 13.70 21.14 5.62
CA ASN A 325 15.07 20.80 6.01
C ASN A 325 15.89 20.12 4.91
N LEU A 326 15.30 19.82 3.75
CA LEU A 326 16.00 19.14 2.66
C LEU A 326 16.15 20.05 1.45
N SER A 327 17.28 19.93 0.77
CA SER A 327 17.55 20.53 -0.54
C SER A 327 17.80 19.45 -1.57
N VAL A 328 17.48 19.73 -2.82
CA VAL A 328 17.78 18.87 -3.95
C VAL A 328 18.57 19.65 -4.99
N LYS A 329 19.57 19.02 -5.59
CA LYS A 329 20.33 19.57 -6.72
C LYS A 329 20.57 18.50 -7.78
N THR A 330 20.72 18.92 -9.03
CA THR A 330 21.14 18.03 -10.12
C THR A 330 22.63 17.71 -9.99
N VAL A 331 22.97 16.42 -9.99
CA VAL A 331 24.35 15.92 -9.99
C VAL A 331 24.86 15.82 -11.42
N VAL A 332 24.08 15.17 -12.29
CA VAL A 332 24.38 14.98 -13.71
C VAL A 332 23.07 14.93 -14.50
N THR A 333 23.10 15.38 -15.76
CA THR A 333 21.96 15.32 -16.70
C THR A 333 22.44 14.91 -18.09
N GLY A 334 21.51 14.69 -19.02
CA GLY A 334 21.81 14.25 -20.39
C GLY A 334 21.99 12.73 -20.54
N LEU A 335 21.61 11.95 -19.54
CA LEU A 335 21.59 10.49 -19.59
C LEU A 335 20.39 9.99 -20.41
N SER A 336 20.56 8.88 -21.13
CA SER A 336 19.48 8.24 -21.90
C SER A 336 18.73 7.20 -21.06
N GLN A 337 17.51 7.53 -20.60
CA GLN A 337 16.65 6.66 -19.79
C GLN A 337 17.43 5.93 -18.67
N PRO A 338 18.08 6.66 -17.75
CA PRO A 338 18.88 6.01 -16.72
C PRO A 338 18.02 5.13 -15.81
N THR A 339 18.56 4.02 -15.32
CA THR A 339 17.85 3.06 -14.45
C THR A 339 18.45 3.01 -13.06
N THR A 340 19.53 2.26 -12.87
CA THR A 340 20.17 2.07 -11.57
C THR A 340 21.61 2.59 -11.56
N MET A 341 22.12 2.88 -10.35
CA MET A 341 23.46 3.40 -10.15
C MET A 341 24.21 2.67 -9.03
N ALA A 342 25.54 2.73 -9.06
CA ALA A 342 26.37 2.23 -7.98
C ALA A 342 27.64 3.06 -7.80
N PHE A 343 27.89 3.49 -6.56
CA PHE A 343 29.10 4.24 -6.21
C PHE A 343 30.32 3.33 -6.17
N ILE A 344 31.35 3.69 -6.93
CA ILE A 344 32.66 3.02 -6.93
C ILE A 344 33.75 3.86 -6.24
N GLY A 345 33.40 5.08 -5.82
CA GLY A 345 34.23 5.99 -5.05
C GLY A 345 33.49 7.26 -4.66
N ALA A 346 34.16 8.18 -3.97
CA ALA A 346 33.60 9.48 -3.64
C ALA A 346 33.38 10.30 -4.92
N ASN A 347 32.13 10.74 -5.16
CA ASN A 347 31.71 11.42 -6.39
C ASN A 347 32.03 10.64 -7.69
N ASP A 348 32.19 9.32 -7.61
CA ASP A 348 32.49 8.43 -8.73
C ASP A 348 31.53 7.25 -8.71
N PHE A 349 30.67 7.16 -9.72
CA PHE A 349 29.65 6.12 -9.80
C PHE A 349 29.42 5.64 -11.22
N LEU A 350 28.93 4.41 -11.33
CA LEU A 350 28.40 3.83 -12.56
C LEU A 350 26.89 4.07 -12.59
N VAL A 351 26.35 4.43 -13.75
CA VAL A 351 24.90 4.55 -13.99
C VAL A 351 24.53 3.85 -15.29
N LEU A 352 23.44 3.10 -15.25
CA LEU A 352 22.94 2.33 -16.38
C LEU A 352 22.02 3.17 -17.27
N GLU A 353 22.09 2.99 -18.59
CA GLU A 353 21.14 3.55 -19.56
C GLU A 353 20.28 2.43 -20.16
N LYS A 354 18.96 2.48 -19.92
CA LYS A 354 18.02 1.39 -20.26
C LYS A 354 18.02 1.00 -21.72
N ASN A 355 17.98 2.01 -22.60
CA ASN A 355 17.69 1.87 -24.03
C ASN A 355 18.94 1.78 -24.91
N THR A 356 20.08 2.26 -24.42
CA THR A 356 21.36 2.20 -25.14
C THR A 356 22.21 1.02 -24.69
N GLY A 357 21.82 0.34 -23.59
CA GLY A 357 22.60 -0.75 -23.02
C GLY A 357 23.96 -0.34 -22.46
N LYS A 358 24.17 0.97 -22.26
CA LYS A 358 25.43 1.53 -21.80
C LYS A 358 25.52 1.60 -20.29
N VAL A 359 26.71 1.32 -19.78
CA VAL A 359 27.11 1.71 -18.43
C VAL A 359 27.97 2.95 -18.55
N GLN A 360 27.47 4.07 -18.03
CA GLN A 360 28.19 5.35 -18.00
C GLN A 360 28.90 5.50 -16.65
N ARG A 361 30.16 5.94 -16.66
CA ARG A 361 30.87 6.37 -15.46
C ARG A 361 30.74 7.87 -15.31
N VAL A 362 30.28 8.32 -14.15
CA VAL A 362 30.14 9.72 -13.78
C VAL A 362 31.16 10.04 -12.71
N VAL A 363 31.95 11.09 -12.94
CA VAL A 363 32.96 11.57 -11.98
C VAL A 363 32.74 13.05 -11.75
N ASN A 364 32.62 13.48 -10.50
CA ASN A 364 32.41 14.88 -10.11
C ASN A 364 31.24 15.55 -10.86
N GLY A 365 30.13 14.82 -11.03
CA GLY A 365 28.91 15.32 -11.67
C GLY A 365 28.93 15.36 -13.21
N ALA A 366 29.97 14.82 -13.86
CA ALA A 366 30.07 14.76 -15.32
C ALA A 366 30.21 13.32 -15.81
N VAL A 367 29.48 12.98 -16.89
CA VAL A 367 29.69 11.72 -17.62
C VAL A 367 31.10 11.74 -18.22
N GLN A 368 31.95 10.82 -17.76
CA GLN A 368 33.32 10.72 -18.23
C GLN A 368 33.49 9.71 -19.36
N SER A 369 32.92 8.52 -19.23
CA SER A 369 33.11 7.46 -20.22
C SER A 369 32.00 6.42 -20.19
N THR A 370 31.71 5.85 -21.35
CA THR A 370 30.97 4.58 -21.44
C THR A 370 31.95 3.43 -21.16
N VAL A 371 31.70 2.66 -20.11
CA VAL A 371 32.60 1.58 -19.64
C VAL A 371 32.17 0.19 -20.10
N LEU A 372 30.93 0.06 -20.60
CA LEU A 372 30.33 -1.13 -21.18
C LEU A 372 29.16 -0.72 -22.09
N ASP A 373 28.92 -1.49 -23.14
CA ASP A 373 27.81 -1.33 -24.08
C ASP A 373 27.28 -2.73 -24.44
N LEU A 374 26.00 -2.99 -24.17
CA LEU A 374 25.33 -4.28 -24.33
C LEU A 374 24.14 -4.13 -25.29
N ALA A 375 24.01 -5.01 -26.26
CA ALA A 375 22.88 -5.00 -27.19
C ALA A 375 21.55 -5.37 -26.48
N VAL A 376 20.76 -4.36 -26.11
CA VAL A 376 19.54 -4.53 -25.32
C VAL A 376 18.28 -4.55 -26.17
N ASN A 377 17.29 -5.34 -25.76
CA ASN A 377 15.91 -5.04 -26.13
C ASN A 377 15.33 -4.14 -25.05
N SER A 378 14.91 -2.92 -25.39
CA SER A 378 14.40 -1.94 -24.41
C SER A 378 12.91 -1.64 -24.55
N ALA A 379 12.16 -2.52 -25.21
CA ALA A 379 10.73 -2.37 -25.40
C ALA A 379 9.99 -2.47 -24.06
N SER A 380 9.05 -1.56 -23.79
CA SER A 380 8.31 -1.49 -22.53
C SER A 380 9.27 -1.37 -21.34
N GLU A 381 9.33 -2.34 -20.43
CA GLU A 381 10.17 -2.30 -19.22
C GLU A 381 11.51 -3.03 -19.38
N ARG A 382 11.74 -3.70 -20.51
CA ARG A 382 13.02 -4.36 -20.80
C ARG A 382 14.15 -3.34 -20.95
N GLY A 383 15.39 -3.80 -20.86
CA GLY A 383 16.59 -3.00 -21.13
C GLY A 383 17.74 -3.37 -20.20
N LEU A 384 18.65 -2.44 -19.96
CA LEU A 384 19.66 -2.55 -18.91
C LEU A 384 19.08 -1.96 -17.61
N LEU A 385 18.83 -2.80 -16.60
CA LEU A 385 17.92 -2.48 -15.49
C LEU A 385 18.61 -2.37 -14.13
N GLY A 386 19.34 -3.41 -13.71
CA GLY A 386 19.90 -3.50 -12.36
C GLY A 386 21.41 -3.54 -12.32
N ILE A 387 22.01 -2.89 -11.33
CA ILE A 387 23.43 -3.00 -10.99
C ILE A 387 23.58 -3.28 -9.50
N ALA A 388 24.51 -4.18 -9.15
CA ALA A 388 24.95 -4.37 -7.76
C ALA A 388 26.46 -4.60 -7.72
N LEU A 389 27.14 -3.96 -6.77
CA LEU A 389 28.54 -4.22 -6.48
C LEU A 389 28.66 -5.36 -5.48
N HIS A 390 29.67 -6.21 -5.66
CA HIS A 390 29.99 -7.21 -4.65
C HIS A 390 30.37 -6.54 -3.31
N PRO A 391 30.05 -7.13 -2.13
CA PRO A 391 30.43 -6.55 -0.84
C PRO A 391 31.94 -6.27 -0.70
N ASN A 392 32.78 -7.13 -1.30
CA ASN A 392 34.23 -6.97 -1.41
C ASN A 392 34.69 -6.27 -2.71
N PHE A 393 33.88 -5.37 -3.28
CA PHE A 393 34.17 -4.73 -4.57
C PHE A 393 35.55 -4.06 -4.63
N ALA A 394 35.99 -3.43 -3.55
CA ALA A 394 37.32 -2.81 -3.48
C ALA A 394 38.48 -3.79 -3.71
N LEU A 395 38.27 -5.09 -3.44
CA LEU A 395 39.26 -6.14 -3.60
C LEU A 395 39.13 -6.88 -4.93
N ASN A 396 37.90 -7.19 -5.37
CA ASN A 396 37.67 -8.07 -6.52
C ASN A 396 37.15 -7.35 -7.78
N GLY A 397 36.66 -6.12 -7.65
CA GLY A 397 36.06 -5.35 -8.74
C GLY A 397 34.78 -5.95 -9.31
N TYR A 398 34.10 -6.88 -8.63
CA TYR A 398 32.95 -7.59 -9.18
C TYR A 398 31.69 -6.72 -9.24
N VAL A 399 31.09 -6.65 -10.43
CA VAL A 399 29.85 -5.91 -10.74
C VAL A 399 28.85 -6.87 -11.35
N TYR A 400 27.60 -6.83 -10.88
CA TYR A 400 26.51 -7.67 -11.37
C TYR A 400 25.51 -6.80 -12.11
N LEU A 401 25.09 -7.23 -13.30
CA LEU A 401 24.10 -6.52 -14.11
C LEU A 401 22.88 -7.40 -14.41
N TYR A 402 21.69 -6.84 -14.26
CA TYR A 402 20.45 -7.39 -14.78
C TYR A 402 20.08 -6.68 -16.08
N TRP A 403 19.91 -7.42 -17.17
CA TRP A 403 19.58 -6.83 -18.46
C TRP A 403 18.80 -7.77 -19.38
N THR A 404 18.09 -7.19 -20.33
CA THR A 404 17.35 -7.91 -21.36
C THR A 404 18.10 -7.88 -22.68
N GLN A 405 18.68 -9.01 -23.06
CA GLN A 405 19.43 -9.16 -24.30
C GLN A 405 18.50 -9.14 -25.53
N ASN A 406 18.89 -8.42 -26.57
CA ASN A 406 18.21 -8.53 -27.87
C ASN A 406 18.51 -9.90 -28.53
N SER A 407 17.52 -10.46 -29.24
CA SER A 407 17.72 -11.64 -30.12
C SER A 407 18.90 -11.46 -31.08
N ASN A 408 19.14 -10.24 -31.56
CA ASN A 408 20.39 -9.89 -32.22
C ASN A 408 21.37 -9.30 -31.17
N PRO A 409 22.43 -10.03 -30.78
CA PRO A 409 23.33 -9.63 -29.69
C PRO A 409 24.29 -8.47 -30.05
N LEU A 410 24.09 -7.80 -31.19
CA LEU A 410 24.98 -6.75 -31.71
C LEU A 410 24.32 -5.37 -31.83
N VAL A 411 23.01 -5.27 -31.63
CA VAL A 411 22.27 -4.02 -31.83
C VAL A 411 21.18 -3.85 -30.77
N ASP A 412 20.88 -2.61 -30.42
CA ASP A 412 19.72 -2.30 -29.59
C ASP A 412 18.42 -2.38 -30.39
N SER A 413 17.30 -2.71 -29.73
CA SER A 413 15.97 -2.68 -30.34
C SER A 413 14.89 -2.29 -29.35
N THR A 414 13.88 -1.56 -29.82
CA THR A 414 12.63 -1.28 -29.09
C THR A 414 11.45 -2.11 -29.60
N ASN A 415 11.69 -3.01 -30.57
CA ASN A 415 10.67 -3.89 -31.10
C ASN A 415 10.41 -5.05 -30.12
N LEU A 416 9.15 -5.22 -29.70
CA LEU A 416 8.74 -6.26 -28.75
C LEU A 416 9.05 -7.68 -29.24
N ALA A 417 9.09 -7.90 -30.56
CA ALA A 417 9.34 -9.19 -31.18
C ALA A 417 10.82 -9.59 -31.27
N ASP A 418 11.74 -8.63 -31.11
CA ASP A 418 13.19 -8.87 -31.20
C ASP A 418 13.73 -9.45 -29.89
N ILE A 419 13.14 -10.57 -29.45
CA ILE A 419 13.43 -11.19 -28.15
C ILE A 419 13.35 -12.71 -28.23
N SER A 420 14.29 -13.39 -27.58
CA SER A 420 14.26 -14.84 -27.42
C SER A 420 13.64 -15.20 -26.07
N LEU A 421 13.21 -16.45 -25.89
CA LEU A 421 12.55 -16.89 -24.67
C LEU A 421 13.33 -16.54 -23.40
N MET A 422 14.61 -16.92 -23.35
CA MET A 422 15.48 -16.80 -22.18
C MET A 422 16.49 -15.67 -22.37
N SER A 423 16.01 -14.42 -22.38
CA SER A 423 16.84 -13.25 -22.70
C SER A 423 17.02 -12.26 -21.56
N ASN A 424 16.31 -12.43 -20.44
CA ASN A 424 16.65 -11.68 -19.22
C ASN A 424 17.86 -12.36 -18.60
N ARG A 425 18.89 -11.59 -18.26
CA ARG A 425 20.20 -12.10 -17.84
C ARG A 425 20.64 -11.41 -16.57
N VAL A 426 21.23 -12.20 -15.67
CA VAL A 426 22.08 -11.70 -14.60
C VAL A 426 23.49 -12.15 -14.92
N ASP A 427 24.37 -11.18 -15.13
CA ASP A 427 25.76 -11.41 -15.50
C ASP A 427 26.70 -10.74 -14.51
N ARG A 428 27.87 -11.35 -14.31
CA ARG A 428 28.96 -10.76 -13.55
C ARG A 428 30.06 -10.26 -14.47
N PHE A 429 30.57 -9.08 -14.14
CA PHE A 429 31.66 -8.36 -14.78
C PHE A 429 32.76 -8.02 -13.76
N ILE A 430 33.95 -7.71 -14.27
CA ILE A 430 35.09 -7.26 -13.47
C ILE A 430 35.46 -5.84 -13.89
N TRP A 431 35.41 -4.91 -12.93
CA TRP A 431 35.90 -3.55 -13.05
C TRP A 431 37.42 -3.52 -12.91
N ASN A 432 38.09 -2.99 -13.94
CA ASN A 432 39.56 -2.85 -13.95
C ASN A 432 40.05 -1.40 -13.74
N GLY A 433 39.14 -0.48 -13.36
CA GLY A 433 39.42 0.95 -13.25
C GLY A 433 39.09 1.77 -14.50
N THR A 434 38.81 1.11 -15.63
CA THR A 434 38.49 1.77 -16.91
C THR A 434 37.30 1.17 -17.65
N THR A 435 37.17 -0.16 -17.67
CA THR A 435 36.10 -0.89 -18.37
C THR A 435 35.55 -2.02 -17.50
N LEU A 436 34.35 -2.48 -17.84
CA LEU A 436 33.77 -3.71 -17.29
C LEU A 436 34.00 -4.87 -18.27
N ALA A 437 34.82 -5.84 -17.87
CA ALA A 437 35.05 -7.06 -18.64
C ALA A 437 34.05 -8.15 -18.21
N GLN A 438 33.42 -8.84 -19.16
CA GLN A 438 32.55 -9.97 -18.85
C GLN A 438 33.36 -11.07 -18.13
N ASP A 439 32.83 -11.58 -17.01
CA ASP A 439 33.39 -12.74 -16.31
C ASP A 439 32.53 -13.99 -16.54
N ARG A 440 31.24 -13.95 -16.15
CA ARG A 440 30.34 -15.09 -16.30
C ARG A 440 28.87 -14.71 -16.32
N ASN A 441 28.03 -15.63 -16.78
CA ASN A 441 26.58 -15.56 -16.56
C ASN A 441 26.24 -16.22 -15.22
N ILE A 442 25.40 -15.56 -14.43
CA ILE A 442 24.88 -16.05 -13.14
C ILE A 442 23.54 -16.75 -13.35
N LEU A 443 22.66 -16.14 -14.14
CA LEU A 443 21.32 -16.65 -14.39
C LEU A 443 20.79 -16.16 -15.74
N THR A 444 20.01 -17.01 -16.40
CA THR A 444 19.16 -16.63 -17.55
C THR A 444 17.70 -16.87 -17.18
N LEU A 445 16.86 -15.90 -17.49
CA LEU A 445 15.45 -15.80 -17.11
C LEU A 445 14.59 -15.52 -18.33
N ARG A 446 13.31 -15.85 -18.20
CA ARG A 446 12.30 -15.60 -19.23
C ARG A 446 12.18 -14.11 -19.56
N ALA A 447 12.03 -13.77 -20.83
CA ALA A 447 11.78 -12.41 -21.30
C ALA A 447 10.63 -12.30 -22.32
N LEU A 448 10.38 -13.34 -23.12
CA LEU A 448 9.35 -13.35 -24.15
C LEU A 448 7.95 -13.37 -23.54
N GLN A 449 7.10 -12.41 -23.90
CA GLN A 449 5.68 -12.43 -23.59
C GLN A 449 4.86 -12.39 -24.87
N ALA A 450 4.35 -13.56 -25.23
CA ALA A 450 3.53 -13.78 -26.40
C ALA A 450 2.40 -14.73 -25.99
N ASP A 451 1.22 -14.17 -25.77
CA ASP A 451 0.02 -14.91 -25.41
C ASP A 451 -0.91 -14.93 -26.63
N ALA A 452 -1.55 -16.07 -26.92
CA ALA A 452 -2.44 -16.13 -28.08
C ALA A 452 -3.59 -15.12 -27.96
N ASN A 453 -3.93 -14.48 -29.09
CA ASN A 453 -4.97 -13.45 -29.17
C ASN A 453 -4.72 -12.22 -28.26
N GLN A 454 -3.47 -11.98 -27.86
CA GLN A 454 -3.03 -10.78 -27.16
C GLN A 454 -1.90 -10.08 -27.92
N PRO A 455 -1.78 -8.75 -27.81
CA PRO A 455 -0.59 -8.04 -28.26
C PRO A 455 0.65 -8.56 -27.53
N LEU A 456 1.81 -8.53 -28.20
CA LEU A 456 3.10 -8.78 -27.55
C LEU A 456 3.33 -7.76 -26.43
N ARG A 457 4.01 -8.21 -25.37
CA ARG A 457 4.33 -7.38 -24.20
C ARG A 457 5.78 -7.55 -23.78
N GLY A 458 6.21 -6.71 -22.84
CA GLY A 458 7.57 -6.67 -22.31
C GLY A 458 7.63 -6.01 -20.95
N ASN A 459 6.61 -6.19 -20.12
CA ASN A 459 6.45 -5.61 -18.79
C ASN A 459 6.70 -6.64 -17.66
N HIS A 460 6.75 -6.21 -16.42
CA HIS A 460 7.00 -6.99 -15.22
C HIS A 460 8.33 -7.75 -15.27
N ASN A 461 9.39 -7.09 -15.75
CA ASN A 461 10.73 -7.69 -15.79
C ASN A 461 11.47 -7.56 -14.45
N GLY A 462 11.01 -6.69 -13.54
CA GLY A 462 11.73 -6.33 -12.32
C GLY A 462 13.14 -5.88 -12.66
N GLY A 463 14.13 -6.63 -12.18
CA GLY A 463 15.53 -6.44 -12.52
C GLY A 463 16.34 -5.76 -11.43
N ILE A 464 15.83 -5.71 -10.20
CA ILE A 464 16.55 -5.16 -9.06
C ILE A 464 17.52 -6.20 -8.52
N LEU A 465 18.76 -5.77 -8.31
CA LEU A 465 19.85 -6.55 -7.72
C LEU A 465 20.30 -5.87 -6.42
N ARG A 466 20.43 -6.65 -5.35
CA ARG A 466 21.04 -6.20 -4.09
C ARG A 466 21.89 -7.30 -3.48
N PHE A 467 22.99 -6.95 -2.85
CA PHE A 467 23.62 -7.85 -1.89
C PHE A 467 23.03 -7.62 -0.51
N GLY A 468 22.64 -8.71 0.15
CA GLY A 468 22.20 -8.67 1.53
C GLY A 468 23.35 -8.53 2.52
N PRO A 469 23.05 -8.21 3.79
CA PRO A 469 24.05 -8.20 4.87
C PRO A 469 24.70 -9.58 5.10
N ASP A 470 24.08 -10.65 4.61
CA ASP A 470 24.58 -12.02 4.60
C ASP A 470 25.57 -12.31 3.44
N GLY A 471 25.89 -11.30 2.62
CA GLY A 471 26.78 -11.41 1.47
C GLY A 471 26.20 -12.20 0.29
N LYS A 472 24.88 -12.44 0.26
CA LYS A 472 24.20 -13.14 -0.84
C LYS A 472 23.60 -12.17 -1.85
N LEU A 473 23.51 -12.61 -3.10
CA LEU A 473 22.90 -11.86 -4.19
C LEU A 473 21.38 -12.12 -4.20
N TYR A 474 20.60 -11.06 -4.06
CA TYR A 474 19.15 -11.05 -4.16
C TYR A 474 18.73 -10.50 -5.52
N ILE A 475 17.78 -11.19 -6.16
CA ILE A 475 17.29 -10.87 -7.52
C ILE A 475 15.77 -10.81 -7.48
N LEU A 476 15.20 -9.65 -7.79
CA LEU A 476 13.75 -9.47 -7.91
C LEU A 476 13.32 -9.50 -9.38
N MET A 477 12.33 -10.34 -9.70
CA MET A 477 11.68 -10.37 -11.01
C MET A 477 10.18 -10.52 -10.84
N GLY A 478 9.41 -9.69 -11.55
CA GLY A 478 7.96 -9.78 -11.62
C GLY A 478 7.45 -11.04 -12.32
N ASP A 479 6.13 -11.18 -12.40
CA ASP A 479 5.45 -12.35 -12.96
C ASP A 479 5.69 -12.53 -14.47
N ASN A 480 6.19 -11.50 -15.16
CA ASN A 480 6.35 -11.46 -16.61
C ASN A 480 5.05 -11.89 -17.34
N GLY A 481 3.90 -11.61 -16.73
CA GLY A 481 2.62 -11.99 -17.26
C GLY A 481 2.30 -13.49 -17.24
N ARG A 482 2.96 -14.27 -16.38
CA ARG A 482 2.73 -15.72 -16.26
C ARG A 482 1.64 -16.05 -15.26
N ARG A 483 1.08 -17.24 -15.39
CA ARG A 483 0.04 -17.81 -14.53
C ARG A 483 0.42 -19.24 -14.18
N GLY A 484 1.07 -19.42 -13.04
CA GLY A 484 1.53 -20.72 -12.56
C GLY A 484 1.63 -20.79 -11.04
N PHE A 485 2.41 -21.75 -10.54
CA PHE A 485 2.56 -21.98 -9.10
C PHE A 485 3.03 -20.73 -8.34
N LEU A 486 4.02 -20.02 -8.87
CA LEU A 486 4.57 -18.83 -8.21
C LEU A 486 3.67 -17.59 -8.31
N GLN A 487 2.57 -17.66 -9.06
CA GLN A 487 1.50 -16.66 -9.08
C GLN A 487 0.21 -17.19 -8.41
N ASN A 488 0.35 -18.16 -7.49
CA ASN A 488 -0.77 -18.73 -6.73
C ASN A 488 -1.88 -19.35 -7.60
N LEU A 489 -1.48 -20.00 -8.70
CA LEU A 489 -2.38 -20.70 -9.61
C LEU A 489 -1.94 -22.16 -9.82
N PRO A 490 -2.41 -23.10 -8.97
CA PRO A 490 -2.02 -24.51 -9.03
C PRO A 490 -2.50 -25.25 -10.28
N CYS A 491 -3.45 -24.70 -11.03
CA CYS A 491 -3.91 -25.29 -12.30
C CYS A 491 -3.49 -24.44 -13.52
N GLY A 492 -2.56 -23.49 -13.32
CA GLY A 492 -2.19 -22.51 -14.34
C GLY A 492 -3.34 -21.53 -14.64
N PRO A 493 -3.53 -21.08 -15.90
CA PRO A 493 -4.52 -20.05 -16.22
C PRO A 493 -5.98 -20.51 -16.12
N THR A 494 -6.28 -21.76 -15.74
CA THR A 494 -7.65 -22.28 -15.79
C THR A 494 -8.53 -21.78 -14.65
N ALA A 495 -9.78 -21.46 -14.97
CA ALA A 495 -10.76 -20.90 -14.04
C ALA A 495 -11.27 -21.87 -12.94
N THR A 496 -11.01 -23.17 -13.06
CA THR A 496 -11.47 -24.19 -12.10
C THR A 496 -10.29 -25.01 -11.56
N CYS A 497 -10.24 -25.18 -10.24
CA CYS A 497 -9.29 -26.05 -9.55
C CYS A 497 -10.04 -26.97 -8.56
N PRO A 498 -9.85 -28.31 -8.61
CA PRO A 498 -9.13 -29.04 -9.65
C PRO A 498 -9.92 -29.01 -10.97
N GLY A 499 -9.35 -28.39 -12.00
CA GLY A 499 -9.80 -28.43 -13.38
C GLY A 499 -8.70 -29.06 -14.24
N PRO A 500 -8.99 -29.41 -15.52
CA PRO A 500 -7.95 -29.89 -16.41
C PRO A 500 -6.86 -28.82 -16.51
N THR A 501 -5.62 -29.17 -16.19
CA THR A 501 -4.48 -28.30 -16.47
C THR A 501 -4.49 -27.97 -17.95
N ALA A 502 -4.77 -26.72 -18.30
CA ALA A 502 -4.65 -26.28 -19.68
C ALA A 502 -3.16 -26.11 -20.00
N SER A 503 -2.74 -26.60 -21.16
CA SER A 503 -1.48 -26.19 -21.73
C SER A 503 -1.58 -24.69 -22.05
N ASP A 504 -0.94 -23.85 -21.25
CA ASP A 504 -0.75 -22.44 -21.60
C ASP A 504 0.17 -22.38 -22.83
N ASP A 505 -0.30 -21.75 -23.89
CA ASP A 505 -0.07 -22.12 -25.30
C ASP A 505 1.32 -21.80 -25.89
N ASN A 506 2.36 -21.63 -25.07
CA ASN A 506 3.76 -21.59 -25.50
C ASN A 506 4.74 -22.39 -24.58
N PHE A 507 4.34 -22.90 -23.41
CA PHE A 507 5.26 -23.05 -22.25
C PHE A 507 4.78 -24.02 -21.15
N GLY A 508 5.10 -25.31 -21.25
CA GLY A 508 4.52 -26.40 -20.43
C GLY A 508 4.29 -26.14 -18.92
N GLY A 509 3.10 -26.53 -18.44
CA GLY A 509 2.78 -26.71 -17.01
C GLY A 509 2.76 -25.44 -16.15
N PRO A 510 2.12 -25.51 -14.96
CA PRO A 510 2.20 -24.45 -13.95
C PRO A 510 3.53 -24.47 -13.17
N ASP A 511 4.38 -25.47 -13.40
CA ASP A 511 5.65 -25.70 -12.71
C ASP A 511 6.70 -24.62 -13.03
N PRO A 512 7.48 -24.14 -12.04
CA PRO A 512 8.51 -23.13 -12.23
C PRO A 512 9.82 -23.71 -12.78
N ASP A 513 9.77 -24.36 -13.95
CA ASP A 513 10.98 -24.75 -14.67
C ASP A 513 11.76 -23.52 -15.19
N ASN A 514 12.86 -23.72 -15.91
CA ASN A 514 13.69 -22.59 -16.36
C ASN A 514 12.94 -21.59 -17.26
N ALA A 515 12.00 -22.06 -18.08
CA ALA A 515 11.21 -21.21 -18.96
C ALA A 515 10.05 -20.49 -18.23
N HIS A 516 9.72 -20.93 -17.01
CA HIS A 516 8.53 -20.47 -16.27
C HIS A 516 8.82 -19.90 -14.89
N LEU A 517 10.08 -19.84 -14.45
CA LEU A 517 10.49 -19.21 -13.21
C LEU A 517 10.32 -17.67 -13.34
N THR A 518 9.25 -17.13 -12.74
CA THR A 518 8.92 -15.69 -12.68
C THR A 518 8.17 -15.36 -11.38
N GLY A 519 8.07 -14.08 -11.02
CA GLY A 519 7.32 -13.60 -9.85
C GLY A 519 7.95 -14.01 -8.52
N PHE A 520 9.23 -13.67 -8.35
CA PHE A 520 10.05 -14.13 -7.25
C PHE A 520 11.00 -13.05 -6.72
N ILE A 521 11.54 -13.34 -5.54
CA ILE A 521 12.83 -12.88 -5.06
C ILE A 521 13.72 -14.12 -4.88
N LEU A 522 14.83 -14.21 -5.62
CA LEU A 522 15.84 -15.26 -5.43
C LEU A 522 16.90 -14.81 -4.45
N ARG A 523 17.54 -15.77 -3.78
CA ARG A 523 18.76 -15.59 -2.98
C ARG A 523 19.81 -16.58 -3.42
N LEU A 524 20.94 -16.08 -3.93
CA LEU A 524 22.03 -16.86 -4.51
C LEU A 524 23.37 -16.54 -3.83
N ASN A 525 24.31 -17.48 -3.87
CA ASN A 525 25.72 -17.14 -3.65
C ASN A 525 26.21 -16.21 -4.77
N ASP A 526 27.32 -15.53 -4.55
CA ASP A 526 27.93 -14.59 -5.51
C ASP A 526 28.33 -15.27 -6.83
N ASP A 527 28.54 -16.58 -6.83
CA ASP A 527 28.83 -17.39 -8.01
C ASP A 527 27.58 -17.94 -8.74
N GLY A 528 26.37 -17.67 -8.22
CA GLY A 528 25.10 -18.16 -8.74
C GLY A 528 24.64 -19.51 -8.19
N SER A 529 25.44 -20.17 -7.36
CA SER A 529 25.03 -21.41 -6.69
C SER A 529 23.97 -21.13 -5.61
N THR A 530 23.18 -22.15 -5.28
CA THR A 530 22.10 -22.02 -4.28
C THR A 530 22.66 -22.17 -2.86
N PRO A 531 22.44 -21.18 -1.98
CA PRO A 531 22.80 -21.30 -0.57
C PRO A 531 22.03 -22.44 0.11
N THR A 532 22.72 -23.22 0.95
CA THR A 532 22.14 -24.37 1.65
C THR A 532 21.15 -23.99 2.74
N ASP A 533 21.18 -22.73 3.17
CA ASP A 533 20.32 -22.09 4.17
C ASP A 533 19.12 -21.36 3.55
N ASN A 534 18.90 -21.47 2.23
CA ASN A 534 17.67 -20.95 1.62
C ASN A 534 16.43 -21.65 2.19
N PRO A 535 15.29 -20.94 2.31
CA PRO A 535 14.08 -21.45 2.99
C PRO A 535 13.53 -22.74 2.35
N PHE A 536 13.71 -22.89 1.04
CA PHE A 536 13.23 -24.04 0.27
C PHE A 536 14.35 -25.00 -0.15
N TYR A 537 15.55 -24.93 0.43
CA TYR A 537 16.67 -25.78 -0.01
C TYR A 537 16.42 -27.28 0.24
N ASN A 538 15.86 -27.60 1.43
CA ASN A 538 15.65 -28.96 1.93
C ASN A 538 14.19 -29.43 1.88
N VAL A 539 13.29 -28.67 1.22
CA VAL A 539 11.86 -29.03 1.21
C VAL A 539 11.59 -30.23 0.30
N SER A 540 10.70 -31.11 0.75
CA SER A 540 10.23 -32.25 -0.03
C SER A 540 8.96 -31.85 -0.80
N THR A 541 9.00 -31.93 -2.13
CA THR A 541 7.86 -31.60 -3.00
C THR A 541 7.60 -32.73 -4.00
N THR A 542 6.47 -32.66 -4.70
CA THR A 542 6.17 -33.56 -5.83
C THR A 542 6.82 -33.10 -7.14
N LEU A 543 7.49 -31.94 -7.15
CA LEU A 543 8.19 -31.41 -8.31
C LEU A 543 9.46 -32.23 -8.59
N PHE A 544 9.89 -32.26 -9.85
CA PHE A 544 11.10 -32.96 -10.29
C PHE A 544 11.91 -32.12 -11.29
N GLY A 545 13.13 -32.54 -11.58
CA GLY A 545 13.99 -31.90 -12.59
C GLY A 545 14.27 -30.42 -12.31
N GLN A 546 14.07 -29.58 -13.34
CA GLN A 546 14.37 -28.14 -13.28
C GLN A 546 13.50 -27.41 -12.27
N ALA A 547 12.21 -27.73 -12.18
CA ALA A 547 11.30 -27.10 -11.22
C ALA A 547 11.74 -27.35 -9.78
N ALA A 548 12.09 -28.59 -9.44
CA ALA A 548 12.63 -28.94 -8.12
C ALA A 548 13.96 -28.26 -7.81
N ALA A 549 14.80 -28.00 -8.81
CA ALA A 549 16.05 -27.24 -8.63
C ALA A 549 15.79 -25.74 -8.44
N ASN A 550 14.81 -25.18 -9.16
CA ASN A 550 14.51 -23.76 -9.12
C ASN A 550 13.86 -23.33 -7.82
N ILE A 551 12.95 -24.14 -7.24
CA ILE A 551 12.34 -23.78 -5.94
C ILE A 551 13.38 -23.57 -4.85
N LYS A 552 14.52 -24.27 -4.88
CA LYS A 552 15.59 -24.14 -3.87
C LYS A 552 16.27 -22.76 -3.90
N LYS A 553 16.21 -22.06 -5.04
CA LYS A 553 16.79 -20.71 -5.22
C LYS A 553 15.90 -19.61 -4.64
N ILE A 554 14.62 -19.91 -4.41
CA ILE A 554 13.61 -18.94 -4.02
C ILE A 554 13.84 -18.52 -2.56
N TYR A 555 13.80 -17.21 -2.34
CA TYR A 555 13.70 -16.61 -1.01
C TYR A 555 12.25 -16.23 -0.71
N ALA A 556 11.58 -15.60 -1.66
CA ALA A 556 10.15 -15.29 -1.64
C ALA A 556 9.53 -15.39 -3.05
N TYR A 557 8.21 -15.55 -3.15
CA TYR A 557 7.49 -15.64 -4.41
C TYR A 557 6.08 -15.04 -4.31
N GLY A 558 5.30 -15.06 -5.39
CA GLY A 558 3.99 -14.39 -5.40
C GLY A 558 4.12 -12.91 -5.74
N VAL A 559 5.18 -12.51 -6.44
CA VAL A 559 5.44 -11.11 -6.84
C VAL A 559 4.87 -10.85 -8.22
N ARG A 560 4.11 -9.76 -8.38
CA ARG A 560 3.57 -9.25 -9.64
C ARG A 560 4.58 -8.39 -10.38
N ASN A 561 4.88 -7.19 -9.86
CA ASN A 561 5.71 -6.20 -10.53
C ASN A 561 6.37 -5.24 -9.54
N GLY A 562 7.55 -5.59 -9.04
CA GLY A 562 8.33 -4.72 -8.16
C GLY A 562 9.45 -3.98 -8.89
N PHE A 563 9.63 -2.70 -8.55
CA PHE A 563 10.77 -1.88 -9.01
C PHE A 563 11.69 -1.42 -7.86
N GLY A 564 11.35 -1.75 -6.62
CA GLY A 564 12.14 -1.39 -5.44
C GLY A 564 12.39 -2.60 -4.55
N MET A 565 13.65 -2.81 -4.16
CA MET A 565 14.05 -3.77 -3.13
C MET A 565 15.28 -3.23 -2.41
N GLY A 566 15.29 -3.32 -1.08
CA GLY A 566 16.36 -2.77 -0.26
C GLY A 566 16.42 -3.41 1.12
N PHE A 567 17.62 -3.44 1.68
CA PHE A 567 17.84 -3.87 3.05
C PHE A 567 17.83 -2.65 3.97
N ASP A 568 17.07 -2.75 5.04
CA ASP A 568 17.15 -1.78 6.12
C ASP A 568 18.58 -1.81 6.71
N PRO A 569 19.33 -0.69 6.67
CA PRO A 569 20.71 -0.65 7.15
C PRO A 569 20.86 -0.87 8.66
N LEU A 570 19.78 -0.69 9.45
CA LEU A 570 19.83 -0.82 10.90
C LEU A 570 19.45 -2.22 11.39
N SER A 571 18.45 -2.86 10.78
CA SER A 571 17.98 -4.19 11.18
C SER A 571 18.47 -5.33 10.28
N GLY A 572 18.88 -5.02 9.04
CA GLY A 572 19.16 -6.03 8.02
C GLY A 572 17.91 -6.68 7.41
N ASN A 573 16.70 -6.21 7.75
CA ASN A 573 15.46 -6.73 7.17
C ASN A 573 15.34 -6.36 5.69
N LEU A 574 14.81 -7.30 4.88
CA LEU A 574 14.52 -7.07 3.48
C LEU A 574 13.14 -6.42 3.31
N TRP A 575 13.09 -5.38 2.49
CA TRP A 575 11.86 -4.70 2.09
C TRP A 575 11.78 -4.65 0.58
N ASP A 576 10.57 -4.77 0.04
CA ASP A 576 10.29 -4.51 -1.37
C ASP A 576 9.04 -3.66 -1.53
N GLN A 577 8.93 -3.11 -2.73
CA GLN A 577 7.79 -2.38 -3.22
C GLN A 577 7.21 -3.21 -4.36
N GLU A 578 5.88 -3.36 -4.36
CA GLU A 578 5.19 -4.12 -5.39
C GLU A 578 4.03 -3.32 -5.99
N ASN A 579 3.90 -3.32 -7.32
CA ASN A 579 2.79 -2.67 -7.99
C ASN A 579 1.64 -3.62 -8.24
N GLY A 580 0.45 -3.21 -7.80
CA GLY A 580 -0.82 -3.79 -8.21
C GLY A 580 -1.18 -3.40 -9.63
N ASP A 581 -2.34 -3.83 -10.12
CA ASP A 581 -2.80 -3.42 -11.44
C ASP A 581 -3.59 -2.11 -11.36
N ASP A 582 -4.82 -2.21 -10.89
CA ASP A 582 -5.68 -1.07 -10.60
C ASP A 582 -5.77 -0.79 -9.10
N ALA A 583 -5.60 -1.81 -8.27
CA ALA A 583 -5.69 -1.72 -6.82
C ALA A 583 -4.45 -2.22 -6.08
N PHE A 584 -4.25 -1.68 -4.88
CA PHE A 584 -3.29 -2.15 -3.89
C PHE A 584 -1.85 -2.25 -4.39
N ASP A 585 -1.24 -1.09 -4.68
CA ASP A 585 0.23 -1.04 -4.61
C ASP A 585 0.68 -1.24 -3.17
N GLU A 586 1.81 -1.90 -2.98
CA GLU A 586 2.26 -2.40 -1.69
C GLU A 586 3.67 -1.96 -1.32
N MET A 587 3.86 -1.76 -0.02
CA MET A 587 5.17 -1.78 0.64
C MET A 587 5.20 -3.00 1.56
N ASN A 588 6.20 -3.84 1.38
CA ASN A 588 6.25 -5.18 1.92
C ASN A 588 7.54 -5.40 2.72
N ARG A 589 7.43 -6.09 3.86
CA ARG A 589 8.58 -6.62 4.60
C ARG A 589 8.73 -8.10 4.29
N ILE A 590 9.82 -8.45 3.60
CA ILE A 590 10.02 -9.80 3.08
C ILE A 590 10.84 -10.64 4.05
N THR A 591 10.26 -11.76 4.44
CA THR A 591 10.88 -12.77 5.31
C THR A 591 11.19 -14.05 4.53
N PRO A 592 12.17 -14.88 4.96
CA PRO A 592 12.51 -16.11 4.24
C PRO A 592 11.29 -17.03 4.14
N GLY A 593 10.90 -17.40 2.91
CA GLY A 593 9.75 -18.26 2.65
C GLY A 593 8.43 -17.51 2.37
N ALA A 594 8.46 -16.17 2.30
CA ALA A 594 7.26 -15.38 2.02
C ALA A 594 6.62 -15.71 0.67
N ASN A 595 5.30 -15.77 0.67
CA ASN A 595 4.44 -15.77 -0.50
C ASN A 595 3.61 -14.48 -0.48
N ASN A 596 3.85 -13.56 -1.41
CA ASN A 596 3.21 -12.24 -1.48
C ASN A 596 1.77 -12.29 -2.03
N GLY A 597 1.24 -13.47 -2.37
CA GLY A 597 -0.19 -13.66 -2.59
C GLY A 597 -0.70 -13.41 -4.01
N TRP A 598 0.04 -12.70 -4.88
CA TRP A 598 -0.37 -12.50 -6.28
C TRP A 598 -0.58 -13.85 -6.98
N ILE A 599 -1.64 -14.09 -7.77
CA ILE A 599 -2.74 -13.19 -8.18
C ILE A 599 -4.01 -13.30 -7.31
N GLN A 600 -4.03 -14.21 -6.33
CA GLN A 600 -5.24 -14.44 -5.52
C GLN A 600 -5.58 -13.25 -4.62
N MET A 601 -4.55 -12.49 -4.23
CA MET A 601 -4.65 -11.32 -3.38
C MET A 601 -3.62 -10.27 -3.81
N MET A 602 -4.00 -9.02 -3.58
CA MET A 602 -3.15 -7.83 -3.58
C MET A 602 -3.74 -6.91 -2.51
N GLY A 603 -2.90 -6.28 -1.70
CA GLY A 603 -3.28 -5.57 -0.50
C GLY A 603 -3.53 -6.49 0.69
N PRO A 604 -3.97 -5.94 1.83
CA PRO A 604 -4.29 -6.74 3.01
C PRO A 604 -5.45 -7.69 2.72
N SER A 605 -5.32 -8.93 3.21
CA SER A 605 -6.27 -10.03 3.01
C SER A 605 -7.69 -9.66 3.43
N SER A 606 -7.85 -8.83 4.45
CA SER A 606 -9.13 -8.30 4.94
C SER A 606 -9.89 -7.47 3.89
N ARG A 607 -9.20 -6.95 2.86
CA ARG A 607 -9.72 -6.07 1.81
C ARG A 607 -9.85 -6.77 0.45
N VAL A 608 -9.76 -8.11 0.38
CA VAL A 608 -9.85 -8.86 -0.89
C VAL A 608 -11.14 -8.60 -1.69
N ALA A 609 -12.26 -8.32 -1.02
CA ALA A 609 -13.51 -7.95 -1.70
C ALA A 609 -13.39 -6.61 -2.43
N GLN A 610 -12.64 -5.65 -1.87
CA GLN A 610 -12.34 -4.38 -2.55
C GLN A 610 -11.35 -4.58 -3.69
N PHE A 611 -10.34 -5.47 -3.53
CA PHE A 611 -9.44 -5.84 -4.62
C PHE A 611 -10.23 -6.37 -5.82
N LYS A 612 -11.13 -7.33 -5.57
CA LYS A 612 -12.05 -7.83 -6.60
C LYS A 612 -12.92 -6.74 -7.21
N GLN A 613 -13.51 -5.89 -6.38
CA GLN A 613 -14.39 -4.82 -6.84
C GLN A 613 -13.67 -3.87 -7.81
N ILE A 614 -12.46 -3.44 -7.47
CA ILE A 614 -11.70 -2.49 -8.30
C ILE A 614 -11.27 -3.17 -9.59
N GLU A 615 -10.65 -4.35 -9.52
CA GLU A 615 -10.12 -5.05 -10.71
C GLU A 615 -11.22 -5.52 -11.68
N THR A 616 -12.46 -5.67 -11.22
CA THR A 616 -13.62 -5.97 -12.08
C THR A 616 -14.32 -4.72 -12.62
N GLY A 617 -14.26 -3.60 -11.89
CA GLY A 617 -14.98 -2.37 -12.21
C GLY A 617 -14.15 -1.30 -12.92
N TYR A 618 -12.83 -1.34 -12.80
CA TYR A 618 -11.93 -0.32 -13.32
C TYR A 618 -11.48 -0.65 -14.76
N GLY A 619 -11.40 0.36 -15.62
CA GLY A 619 -10.95 0.20 -17.01
C GLY A 619 -11.81 -0.80 -17.81
N SER A 620 -11.15 -1.72 -18.51
CA SER A 620 -11.79 -2.82 -19.25
C SER A 620 -12.14 -4.04 -18.38
N GLY A 621 -11.88 -3.99 -17.06
CA GLY A 621 -12.14 -5.09 -16.15
C GLY A 621 -11.23 -6.30 -16.38
N ASP A 622 -9.97 -6.06 -16.77
CA ASP A 622 -8.96 -7.07 -17.03
C ASP A 622 -7.68 -6.79 -16.23
N LEU A 623 -7.22 -7.80 -15.47
CA LEU A 623 -5.93 -7.81 -14.75
C LEU A 623 -4.77 -7.91 -15.75
N GLN A 624 -4.58 -6.87 -16.58
CA GLN A 624 -3.63 -6.70 -17.68
C GLN A 624 -3.51 -7.86 -18.69
N GLN A 625 -4.24 -8.97 -18.51
CA GLN A 625 -4.10 -10.23 -19.23
C GLN A 625 -5.38 -11.06 -19.18
N LEU A 626 -5.93 -11.38 -20.36
CA LEU A 626 -7.26 -12.02 -20.50
C LEU A 626 -7.36 -13.47 -19.98
N ARG A 627 -6.25 -14.12 -19.63
CA ARG A 627 -6.23 -15.56 -19.30
C ARG A 627 -6.83 -15.91 -17.94
N TRP A 628 -6.87 -14.95 -17.01
CA TRP A 628 -7.47 -15.14 -15.69
C TRP A 628 -8.34 -13.92 -15.36
N PRO A 629 -9.69 -14.01 -15.51
CA PRO A 629 -10.53 -12.85 -15.31
C PRO A 629 -10.62 -12.47 -13.82
N PRO A 630 -10.57 -11.18 -13.47
CA PRO A 630 -10.67 -10.71 -12.07
C PRO A 630 -11.95 -11.15 -11.34
N SER A 631 -12.99 -11.58 -12.07
CA SER A 631 -14.18 -12.21 -11.47
C SER A 631 -13.87 -13.49 -10.67
N LEU A 632 -12.71 -14.12 -10.90
CA LEU A 632 -12.22 -15.29 -10.16
C LEU A 632 -11.56 -14.95 -8.82
N ILE A 633 -11.24 -13.68 -8.54
CA ILE A 633 -10.77 -13.25 -7.22
C ILE A 633 -11.79 -13.72 -6.17
N ALA A 634 -11.28 -14.19 -5.04
CA ALA A 634 -12.12 -14.70 -3.96
C ALA A 634 -12.96 -13.59 -3.32
N ASP A 635 -14.19 -13.92 -2.91
CA ASP A 635 -15.08 -12.94 -2.24
C ASP A 635 -14.77 -12.76 -0.75
N THR A 636 -14.00 -13.67 -0.14
CA THR A 636 -13.68 -13.63 1.29
C THR A 636 -12.18 -13.87 1.55
N PRO A 637 -11.62 -13.28 2.63
CA PRO A 637 -10.21 -13.47 2.99
C PRO A 637 -9.83 -14.94 3.16
N ALA A 638 -10.66 -15.72 3.86
CA ALA A 638 -10.41 -17.15 4.09
C ALA A 638 -10.38 -17.95 2.78
N ALA A 639 -11.27 -17.64 1.84
CA ALA A 639 -11.26 -18.29 0.53
C ALA A 639 -10.01 -17.90 -0.27
N ALA A 640 -9.59 -16.64 -0.24
CA ALA A 640 -8.39 -16.17 -0.92
C ALA A 640 -7.12 -16.86 -0.38
N LEU A 641 -6.95 -16.87 0.94
CA LEU A 641 -5.83 -17.53 1.63
C LEU A 641 -5.80 -19.04 1.33
N SER A 642 -6.96 -19.71 1.30
CA SER A 642 -7.03 -21.14 1.00
C SER A 642 -6.64 -21.52 -0.45
N ARG A 643 -6.62 -20.53 -1.36
CA ARG A 643 -6.26 -20.72 -2.77
C ARG A 643 -4.78 -20.47 -3.06
N LEU A 644 -4.02 -19.97 -2.09
CA LEU A 644 -2.59 -19.76 -2.25
C LEU A 644 -1.87 -21.09 -2.50
N TYR A 645 -0.95 -21.09 -3.46
CA TYR A 645 -0.05 -22.21 -3.67
C TYR A 645 1.09 -22.09 -2.66
N MET A 646 1.07 -22.93 -1.63
CA MET A 646 2.07 -22.89 -0.55
C MET A 646 3.11 -24.00 -0.73
N LEU A 647 4.36 -23.61 -0.96
CA LEU A 647 5.50 -24.53 -0.81
C LEU A 647 5.61 -24.95 0.67
N PRO A 648 6.10 -26.16 0.98
CA PRO A 648 6.33 -26.55 2.37
C PRO A 648 7.22 -25.54 3.10
N GLY A 649 6.74 -25.02 4.23
CA GLY A 649 7.44 -23.98 5.00
C GLY A 649 7.22 -22.54 4.51
N ALA A 650 6.47 -22.32 3.43
CA ALA A 650 6.08 -20.97 3.02
C ALA A 650 5.00 -20.38 3.94
N HIS A 651 4.92 -19.06 3.98
CA HIS A 651 3.89 -18.32 4.71
C HIS A 651 3.49 -17.04 3.97
N TYR A 652 2.30 -16.53 4.25
CA TYR A 652 1.79 -15.25 3.75
C TYR A 652 1.76 -14.25 4.90
N ASN A 653 2.09 -12.98 4.61
CA ASN A 653 1.88 -11.84 5.49
C ASN A 653 1.14 -10.76 4.70
N ASP A 654 0.28 -10.00 5.37
CA ASP A 654 -0.28 -8.79 4.77
C ASP A 654 0.84 -7.75 4.53
N PRO A 655 0.69 -6.88 3.51
CA PRO A 655 1.61 -5.76 3.29
C PRO A 655 1.68 -4.84 4.51
N GLU A 656 2.84 -4.23 4.72
CA GLU A 656 3.05 -3.26 5.81
C GLU A 656 2.38 -1.91 5.50
N PHE A 657 2.12 -1.63 4.22
CA PHE A 657 1.32 -0.50 3.76
C PHE A 657 0.76 -0.74 2.35
N SER A 658 -0.42 -0.20 2.04
CA SER A 658 -0.95 -0.20 0.68
C SER A 658 -1.71 1.07 0.29
N TRP A 659 -1.81 1.33 -1.01
CA TRP A 659 -2.76 2.31 -1.56
C TRP A 659 -3.93 1.58 -2.21
N LYS A 660 -5.17 1.89 -1.80
CA LYS A 660 -6.37 1.22 -2.31
C LYS A 660 -6.42 1.19 -3.84
N TYR A 661 -6.21 2.32 -4.49
CA TYR A 661 -5.98 2.42 -5.93
C TYR A 661 -4.51 2.67 -6.22
N ALA A 662 -4.01 2.09 -7.31
CA ALA A 662 -2.60 2.17 -7.62
C ALA A 662 -2.12 3.62 -7.88
N VAL A 663 -1.02 3.97 -7.21
CA VAL A 663 -0.25 5.23 -7.34
C VAL A 663 1.09 5.00 -8.05
N ALA A 664 1.42 3.74 -8.33
CA ALA A 664 2.60 3.22 -8.97
C ALA A 664 3.92 3.63 -8.30
N PRO A 665 4.20 3.21 -7.05
CA PRO A 665 5.52 3.40 -6.45
C PRO A 665 6.57 2.59 -7.23
N ALA A 666 7.83 3.01 -7.17
CA ALA A 666 8.94 2.41 -7.91
C ALA A 666 10.11 2.07 -6.99
N ALA A 667 11.27 2.71 -7.21
CA ALA A 667 12.45 2.45 -6.42
C ALA A 667 12.24 2.85 -4.96
N LEU A 668 12.77 2.02 -4.08
CA LEU A 668 12.92 2.31 -2.66
C LEU A 668 14.39 2.34 -2.28
N GLY A 669 14.75 3.22 -1.35
CA GLY A 669 16.08 3.32 -0.79
C GLY A 669 16.03 3.76 0.66
N PHE A 670 17.02 3.35 1.44
CA PHE A 670 17.14 3.74 2.85
C PHE A 670 18.22 4.80 3.02
N VAL A 671 17.97 5.73 3.93
CA VAL A 671 18.98 6.67 4.40
C VAL A 671 19.98 5.95 5.29
N GLN A 672 21.24 5.86 4.85
CA GLN A 672 22.31 5.27 5.64
C GLN A 672 23.13 6.35 6.35
N GLY A 673 22.99 6.44 7.66
CA GLY A 673 23.65 7.46 8.48
C GLY A 673 22.91 8.79 8.47
N ARG A 674 23.65 9.89 8.70
CA ARG A 674 23.08 11.20 9.08
C ARG A 674 23.37 12.34 8.10
N GLY A 675 23.76 12.06 6.85
CA GLY A 675 24.16 13.11 5.89
C GLY A 675 23.04 14.12 5.60
N ILE A 676 21.82 13.62 5.43
CA ILE A 676 20.64 14.48 5.24
C ILE A 676 19.98 14.95 6.56
N GLY A 677 20.54 14.57 7.71
CA GLY A 677 20.07 14.93 9.05
C GLY A 677 19.71 13.71 9.92
N PRO A 678 19.95 13.75 11.25
CA PRO A 678 19.70 12.62 12.16
C PRO A 678 18.23 12.19 12.22
N GLN A 679 17.30 13.09 11.97
CA GLN A 679 15.86 12.81 11.98
C GLN A 679 15.40 11.92 10.82
N TYR A 680 16.27 11.65 9.83
CA TYR A 680 16.00 10.78 8.68
C TYR A 680 16.78 9.47 8.72
N GLU A 681 17.64 9.27 9.72
CA GLU A 681 18.51 8.10 9.80
C GLU A 681 17.70 6.80 9.79
N GLY A 682 17.96 5.95 8.80
CA GLY A 682 17.22 4.70 8.59
C GLY A 682 15.82 4.87 8.00
N ASP A 683 15.35 6.08 7.67
CA ASP A 683 14.05 6.23 7.00
C ASP A 683 14.11 5.67 5.57
N MET A 684 12.97 5.17 5.11
CA MET A 684 12.79 4.68 3.75
C MET A 684 12.21 5.79 2.87
N PHE A 685 12.77 5.93 1.67
CA PHE A 685 12.29 6.83 0.63
C PHE A 685 11.82 6.01 -0.57
N VAL A 686 10.68 6.38 -1.15
CA VAL A 686 10.04 5.64 -2.25
C VAL A 686 9.67 6.60 -3.37
N GLY A 687 10.19 6.36 -4.57
CA GLY A 687 9.92 7.17 -5.76
C GLY A 687 8.74 6.67 -6.59
N ALA A 688 8.41 7.40 -7.66
CA ALA A 688 7.27 7.09 -8.53
C ALA A 688 7.68 6.36 -9.83
N ALA A 689 6.87 5.39 -10.28
CA ALA A 689 6.99 4.73 -11.59
C ALA A 689 6.32 5.52 -12.73
N ARG A 690 5.60 6.59 -12.38
CA ARG A 690 4.85 7.47 -13.28
C ARG A 690 5.04 8.92 -12.86
N ALA A 691 5.13 9.82 -13.84
CA ALA A 691 5.24 11.26 -13.58
C ALA A 691 3.89 11.98 -13.49
N PHE A 692 2.76 11.27 -13.65
CA PHE A 692 1.43 11.89 -13.68
C PHE A 692 1.05 12.54 -12.35
N LEU A 693 1.39 11.89 -11.24
CA LEU A 693 1.09 12.37 -9.90
C LEU A 693 2.27 13.21 -9.38
N SER A 694 2.01 14.50 -9.13
CA SER A 694 3.00 15.47 -8.63
C SER A 694 4.32 15.50 -9.44
N GLY A 695 4.26 15.33 -10.76
CA GLY A 695 5.45 15.33 -11.62
C GLY A 695 6.44 14.19 -11.36
N GLY A 696 6.04 13.17 -10.59
CA GLY A 696 6.91 12.15 -10.00
C GLY A 696 7.18 12.48 -8.53
N TYR A 697 6.44 11.82 -7.64
CA TYR A 697 6.54 12.02 -6.20
C TYR A 697 7.77 11.32 -5.60
N LEU A 698 8.10 11.77 -4.39
CA LEU A 698 8.95 11.05 -3.45
C LEU A 698 8.18 10.94 -2.13
N PHE A 699 7.95 9.72 -1.66
CA PHE A 699 7.38 9.43 -0.35
C PHE A 699 8.48 9.14 0.67
N ARG A 700 8.19 9.42 1.94
CA ARG A 700 9.02 9.03 3.09
C ARG A 700 8.20 8.17 4.05
N PHE A 701 8.77 7.03 4.42
CA PHE A 701 8.27 6.15 5.45
C PHE A 701 9.25 6.08 6.62
N LYS A 702 8.76 6.43 7.81
CA LYS A 702 9.47 6.18 9.06
C LYS A 702 9.14 4.77 9.54
N LEU A 703 10.09 4.10 10.16
CA LEU A 703 9.84 2.82 10.80
C LEU A 703 9.74 2.95 12.31
N THR A 704 9.03 2.01 12.92
CA THR A 704 9.01 1.80 14.37
C THR A 704 10.41 1.51 14.92
N ASN A 705 10.60 1.67 16.23
CA ASN A 705 11.92 1.47 16.86
C ASN A 705 12.47 0.05 16.68
N ASP A 706 11.59 -0.96 16.61
CA ASP A 706 11.96 -2.36 16.30
C ASP A 706 12.20 -2.60 14.81
N ARG A 707 11.95 -1.58 13.97
CA ARG A 707 12.16 -1.59 12.52
C ARG A 707 11.29 -2.61 11.78
N LEU A 708 10.19 -3.07 12.39
CA LEU A 708 9.32 -4.08 11.80
C LEU A 708 8.10 -3.51 11.06
N HIS A 709 7.67 -2.29 11.42
CA HIS A 709 6.46 -1.66 10.91
C HIS A 709 6.71 -0.20 10.53
N PHE A 710 5.79 0.40 9.78
CA PHE A 710 5.80 1.84 9.56
C PHE A 710 5.22 2.61 10.76
N LEU A 711 5.85 3.72 11.10
CA LEU A 711 5.36 4.68 12.09
C LEU A 711 4.55 5.76 11.37
N LEU A 712 3.24 5.58 11.30
CA LEU A 712 2.30 6.50 10.66
C LEU A 712 1.59 7.36 11.71
N ASN A 713 1.71 8.68 11.57
CA ASN A 713 1.10 9.63 12.51
C ASN A 713 -0.27 10.17 12.05
N ASP A 714 -0.63 9.94 10.78
CA ASP A 714 -1.93 10.34 10.25
C ASP A 714 -2.99 9.32 10.68
N PRO A 715 -4.00 9.70 11.46
CA PRO A 715 -5.02 8.76 11.94
C PRO A 715 -5.84 8.10 10.82
N ARG A 716 -5.85 8.67 9.61
CA ARG A 716 -6.51 8.07 8.44
C ARG A 716 -5.80 6.78 8.00
N LEU A 717 -4.49 6.67 8.22
CA LEU A 717 -3.67 5.53 7.82
C LEU A 717 -3.52 4.46 8.92
N ASN A 718 -4.36 4.48 9.96
CA ASN A 718 -4.26 3.55 11.09
C ASN A 718 -4.48 2.08 10.71
N ASP A 719 -5.19 1.83 9.61
CA ASP A 719 -5.42 0.49 9.07
C ASP A 719 -4.38 0.08 8.01
N LEU A 720 -3.32 0.89 7.86
CA LEU A 720 -2.20 0.69 6.92
C LEU A 720 -2.60 0.74 5.44
N VAL A 721 -3.80 1.27 5.12
CA VAL A 721 -4.24 1.49 3.75
C VAL A 721 -4.53 2.97 3.54
N ALA A 722 -3.93 3.59 2.54
CA ALA A 722 -4.43 4.86 2.03
C ALA A 722 -5.68 4.60 1.17
N ASP A 723 -6.86 4.95 1.67
CA ASP A 723 -8.15 4.86 0.98
C ASP A 723 -8.28 6.01 -0.05
N ASN A 724 -7.31 6.13 -0.97
CA ASN A 724 -7.29 7.14 -2.02
C ASN A 724 -8.51 7.03 -2.95
N ALA A 725 -8.87 8.13 -3.61
CA ALA A 725 -10.14 8.23 -4.33
C ALA A 725 -10.10 7.56 -5.71
N ASP A 726 -8.95 7.52 -6.36
CA ASP A 726 -8.73 7.00 -7.71
C ASP A 726 -7.25 6.62 -7.93
N LYS A 727 -6.90 6.02 -9.07
CA LYS A 727 -5.49 5.82 -9.44
C LYS A 727 -4.79 7.17 -9.55
N PHE A 728 -3.51 7.21 -9.18
CA PHE A 728 -2.71 8.44 -9.22
C PHE A 728 -3.34 9.62 -8.44
N ASP A 729 -4.04 9.30 -7.36
CA ASP A 729 -4.53 10.22 -6.33
C ASP A 729 -3.81 9.95 -5.01
N VAL A 730 -3.47 11.01 -4.28
CA VAL A 730 -2.71 10.93 -3.01
C VAL A 730 -3.57 11.09 -1.77
N THR A 731 -4.89 11.10 -1.88
CA THR A 731 -5.76 11.27 -0.71
C THR A 731 -5.37 10.28 0.39
N GLU A 732 -5.26 10.77 1.61
CA GLU A 732 -4.75 10.08 2.82
C GLU A 732 -3.24 9.88 2.92
N SER A 733 -2.52 9.85 1.79
CA SER A 733 -1.06 9.69 1.76
C SER A 733 -0.29 11.01 1.60
N GLU A 734 -0.95 12.16 1.68
CA GLU A 734 -0.31 13.48 1.52
C GLU A 734 0.74 13.74 2.60
N SER A 735 0.53 13.18 3.79
CA SER A 735 1.46 13.25 4.92
C SER A 735 2.77 12.49 4.69
N LEU A 736 2.80 11.58 3.71
CA LEU A 736 3.98 10.81 3.32
C LEU A 736 4.80 11.53 2.23
N LEU A 737 4.21 12.49 1.51
CA LEU A 737 4.91 13.23 0.45
C LEU A 737 6.04 14.07 1.03
N ILE A 738 7.26 13.82 0.57
CA ILE A 738 8.45 14.60 0.96
C ILE A 738 9.07 15.36 -0.22
N GLY A 739 8.79 14.96 -1.44
CA GLY A 739 9.31 15.60 -2.65
C GLY A 739 8.39 15.41 -3.85
N LYS A 740 8.61 16.21 -4.88
CA LYS A 740 7.85 16.20 -6.13
C LYS A 740 8.73 16.55 -7.34
N ASP A 741 8.21 16.33 -8.54
CA ASP A 741 8.86 16.65 -9.81
C ASP A 741 10.16 15.84 -10.07
N PHE A 742 10.29 14.67 -9.44
CA PHE A 742 11.42 13.74 -9.63
C PHE A 742 11.31 12.91 -10.90
N GLY A 743 10.19 12.97 -11.62
CA GLY A 743 9.93 12.11 -12.77
C GLY A 743 9.77 10.63 -12.37
N VAL A 744 10.02 9.73 -13.33
CA VAL A 744 10.05 8.29 -13.04
C VAL A 744 11.36 7.96 -12.33
N THR A 745 11.26 7.58 -11.07
CA THR A 745 12.40 7.26 -10.21
C THR A 745 12.70 5.76 -10.28
N THR A 746 13.92 5.41 -10.71
CA THR A 746 14.31 4.01 -10.95
C THR A 746 15.36 3.49 -9.98
N ASP A 747 15.98 4.37 -9.20
CA ASP A 747 16.88 3.97 -8.12
C ASP A 747 17.00 5.08 -7.07
N ILE A 748 17.22 4.66 -5.83
CA ILE A 748 17.46 5.55 -4.68
C ILE A 748 18.58 4.92 -3.85
N GLU A 749 19.72 5.61 -3.74
CA GLU A 749 20.93 5.08 -3.12
C GLU A 749 21.52 6.12 -2.16
N THR A 750 22.00 5.68 -0.99
CA THR A 750 22.78 6.58 -0.12
C THR A 750 24.21 6.64 -0.61
N GLY A 751 24.71 7.84 -0.93
CA GLY A 751 26.07 8.05 -1.40
C GLY A 751 27.12 7.96 -0.29
N PRO A 752 28.41 7.90 -0.64
CA PRO A 752 29.52 7.89 0.32
C PRO A 752 29.55 9.10 1.27
N ASN A 753 28.99 10.23 0.85
CA ASN A 753 28.81 11.43 1.66
C ASN A 753 27.60 11.38 2.59
N ARG A 754 26.85 10.27 2.59
CA ARG A 754 25.63 10.03 3.37
C ARG A 754 24.41 10.86 2.94
N ASP A 755 24.50 11.51 1.79
CA ASP A 755 23.35 12.13 1.11
C ASP A 755 22.60 11.09 0.27
N LEU A 756 21.34 11.37 -0.07
CA LEU A 756 20.50 10.45 -0.82
C LEU A 756 20.50 10.83 -2.30
N PHE A 757 20.78 9.88 -3.18
CA PHE A 757 20.81 10.07 -4.63
C PHE A 757 19.61 9.41 -5.27
N VAL A 758 19.01 10.09 -6.25
CA VAL A 758 17.80 9.66 -6.94
C VAL A 758 18.06 9.63 -8.44
N VAL A 759 17.92 8.45 -9.06
CA VAL A 759 18.02 8.28 -10.52
C VAL A 759 16.65 8.53 -11.14
N SER A 760 16.57 9.48 -12.07
CA SER A 760 15.34 9.83 -12.77
C SER A 760 15.41 9.46 -14.24
N ASN A 761 14.62 8.45 -14.61
CA ASN A 761 14.56 7.91 -15.95
C ASN A 761 14.01 8.93 -16.96
N THR A 762 12.87 9.55 -16.65
CA THR A 762 12.21 10.50 -17.57
C THR A 762 12.96 11.82 -17.69
N ASN A 763 13.69 12.23 -16.65
CA ASN A 763 14.43 13.49 -16.66
C ASN A 763 15.87 13.32 -17.16
N GLY A 764 16.32 12.07 -17.41
CA GLY A 764 17.67 11.79 -17.89
C GLY A 764 18.75 12.30 -16.93
N ALA A 765 18.54 12.16 -15.63
CA ALA A 765 19.36 12.83 -14.61
C ALA A 765 19.53 12.00 -13.34
N VAL A 766 20.57 12.34 -12.56
CA VAL A 766 20.72 11.93 -11.16
C VAL A 766 20.66 13.17 -10.29
N TYR A 767 19.88 13.11 -9.22
CA TYR A 767 19.71 14.17 -8.24
C TYR A 767 20.34 13.78 -6.91
N GLU A 768 20.81 14.76 -6.16
CA GLU A 768 21.32 14.59 -4.80
C GLU A 768 20.44 15.39 -3.85
N ILE A 769 19.88 14.69 -2.87
CA ILE A 769 19.13 15.24 -1.75
C ILE A 769 20.07 15.34 -0.57
N SER A 770 20.20 16.55 -0.03
CA SER A 770 21.11 16.90 1.05
C SER A 770 20.34 17.61 2.17
N GLY A 771 20.86 17.51 3.39
CA GLY A 771 20.35 18.30 4.51
C GLY A 771 20.65 19.77 4.30
N LYS A 772 19.63 20.64 4.41
CA LYS A 772 19.85 22.09 4.41
C LYS A 772 20.70 22.43 5.63
N GLN A 773 21.78 23.14 5.36
CA GLN A 773 22.67 23.59 6.41
C GLN A 773 21.90 24.56 7.34
N PRO A 774 22.00 24.35 8.66
CA PRO A 774 21.42 25.30 9.60
C PRO A 774 22.10 26.67 9.48
N THR A 775 21.34 27.72 9.78
CA THR A 775 21.83 29.10 9.76
C THR A 775 22.60 29.39 11.04
N LEU A 776 23.87 29.75 10.91
CA LEU A 776 24.74 30.07 12.04
C LEU A 776 24.62 31.54 12.44
N PHE A 777 24.46 31.78 13.74
CA PHE A 777 24.57 33.07 14.39
C PHE A 777 25.68 33.01 15.43
N VAL A 778 26.55 34.02 15.47
CA VAL A 778 27.69 34.08 16.40
C VAL A 778 27.60 35.34 17.24
N ALA A 779 27.86 35.20 18.53
CA ALA A 779 28.04 36.28 19.48
C ALA A 779 29.42 36.15 20.13
N ASN A 780 30.22 37.22 20.07
CA ASN A 780 31.49 37.30 20.81
C ASN A 780 31.22 38.01 22.14
N LEU A 781 31.58 37.39 23.25
CA LEU A 781 31.30 37.88 24.61
C LEU A 781 32.54 38.57 25.19
N ASN A 782 32.34 39.75 25.79
CA ASN A 782 33.37 40.44 26.57
C ASN A 782 32.75 41.39 27.60
N GLY A 783 33.60 41.95 28.48
CA GLY A 783 33.17 42.90 29.51
C GLY A 783 32.76 44.28 29.00
N ALA A 784 33.05 44.66 27.75
CA ALA A 784 32.71 45.98 27.21
C ALA A 784 31.26 46.10 26.72
N GLN A 785 30.60 44.97 26.42
CA GLN A 785 29.24 44.91 25.87
C GLN A 785 28.08 44.99 26.88
N PRO A 786 28.20 44.53 28.15
CA PRO A 786 27.20 44.76 29.19
C PRO A 786 26.71 46.21 29.26
N VAL A 787 25.49 46.39 29.78
CA VAL A 787 24.88 47.72 29.93
C VAL A 787 24.45 47.91 31.40
N PRO A 788 25.25 48.63 32.22
CA PRO A 788 26.51 49.31 31.88
C PRO A 788 27.71 48.34 31.67
N PRO A 789 28.78 48.76 30.95
CA PRO A 789 29.96 47.92 30.73
C PRO A 789 30.64 47.46 32.02
N SER A 790 31.14 46.23 32.01
CA SER A 790 31.96 45.66 33.09
C SER A 790 33.46 45.85 32.81
N ASN A 791 34.29 45.67 33.83
CA ASN A 791 35.76 45.62 33.68
C ASN A 791 36.29 44.18 33.67
N SER A 792 35.44 43.18 33.42
CA SER A 792 35.87 41.77 33.39
C SER A 792 36.86 41.51 32.25
N PRO A 793 37.97 40.80 32.49
CA PRO A 793 38.87 40.34 31.44
C PRO A 793 38.33 39.09 30.72
N ALA A 794 37.20 38.53 31.18
CA ALA A 794 36.62 37.32 30.61
C ALA A 794 36.23 37.53 29.14
N THR A 795 36.37 36.46 28.36
CA THR A 795 36.02 36.42 26.94
C THR A 795 35.32 35.11 26.62
N GLY A 796 34.52 35.11 25.56
CA GLY A 796 33.90 33.89 25.07
C GLY A 796 33.24 34.05 23.71
N THR A 797 32.68 32.96 23.23
CA THR A 797 31.87 32.89 22.02
C THR A 797 30.64 32.05 22.31
N ALA A 798 29.49 32.52 21.83
CA ALA A 798 28.27 31.74 21.79
C ALA A 798 27.77 31.65 20.35
N THR A 799 27.17 30.51 20.02
CA THR A 799 26.59 30.25 18.72
C THR A 799 25.15 29.83 18.87
N ILE A 800 24.30 30.27 17.94
CA ILE A 800 22.97 29.71 17.71
C ILE A 800 22.99 29.11 16.31
N LEU A 801 22.72 27.82 16.25
CA LEU A 801 22.57 27.09 15.01
C LEU A 801 21.07 26.86 14.76
N LEU A 802 20.47 27.75 13.98
CA LEU A 802 19.05 27.71 13.65
C LEU A 802 18.81 26.66 12.55
N ASN A 803 18.04 25.62 12.87
CA ASN A 803 17.68 24.60 11.90
C ASN A 803 16.86 25.19 10.74
N ALA A 804 16.88 24.48 9.62
CA ALA A 804 16.19 24.89 8.41
C ALA A 804 14.66 24.93 8.56
N ASP A 805 14.10 24.23 9.56
CA ASP A 805 12.71 24.34 10.00
C ASP A 805 12.32 25.74 10.49
N GLN A 806 13.31 26.58 10.81
CA GLN A 806 13.13 27.91 11.43
C GLN A 806 12.31 27.86 12.72
N ILE A 807 12.45 26.78 13.49
CA ILE A 807 11.75 26.56 14.75
C ILE A 807 12.74 26.10 15.80
N THR A 808 13.58 25.13 15.47
CA THR A 808 14.50 24.52 16.42
C THR A 808 15.89 25.14 16.27
N ALA A 809 16.55 25.46 17.37
CA ALA A 809 17.93 25.90 17.32
C ALA A 809 18.79 25.25 18.42
N LYS A 810 20.05 25.01 18.10
CA LYS A 810 21.05 24.54 19.05
C LYS A 810 21.92 25.71 19.50
N VAL A 811 22.08 25.87 20.80
CA VAL A 811 22.89 26.92 21.43
C VAL A 811 24.12 26.27 22.05
N SER A 812 25.28 26.84 21.73
CA SER A 812 26.55 26.42 22.31
C SER A 812 27.30 27.64 22.79
N GLY A 813 27.92 27.54 23.97
CA GLY A 813 28.62 28.65 24.62
C GLY A 813 29.92 28.17 25.22
N GLY A 814 31.00 28.84 24.86
CA GLY A 814 32.31 28.62 25.45
C GLY A 814 33.00 29.93 25.83
N PHE A 815 33.41 30.00 27.08
CA PHE A 815 33.99 31.20 27.70
C PHE A 815 35.09 30.86 28.70
N SER A 816 36.01 31.79 28.94
CA SER A 816 37.15 31.61 29.83
C SER A 816 37.49 32.92 30.56
N GLY A 817 38.21 32.79 31.68
CA GLY A 817 38.65 33.94 32.45
C GLY A 817 37.56 34.62 33.29
N LEU A 818 36.44 33.93 33.57
CA LEU A 818 35.41 34.41 34.49
C LEU A 818 36.00 34.63 35.89
N VAL A 819 35.61 35.73 36.54
CA VAL A 819 36.16 36.14 37.85
C VAL A 819 35.53 35.35 39.01
N ALA A 820 34.34 34.79 38.81
CA ALA A 820 33.66 33.90 39.75
C ALA A 820 32.73 32.92 38.99
N GLN A 821 32.25 31.90 39.70
CA GLN A 821 31.27 30.95 39.16
C GLN A 821 29.96 31.67 38.80
N GLU A 822 29.38 31.27 37.67
CA GLU A 822 28.16 31.84 37.13
C GLU A 822 26.97 31.59 38.05
N THR A 823 26.12 32.60 38.19
CA THR A 823 24.83 32.51 38.88
C THR A 823 23.67 32.37 37.90
N SER A 824 23.82 32.87 36.68
CA SER A 824 22.88 32.64 35.58
C SER A 824 23.53 32.85 34.20
N ALA A 825 22.95 32.16 33.20
CA ALA A 825 23.25 32.34 31.80
C ALA A 825 21.91 32.37 31.03
N GLY A 826 21.80 33.20 30.00
CA GLY A 826 20.55 33.30 29.23
C GLY A 826 20.68 34.04 27.91
N ILE A 827 19.73 33.77 27.00
CA ILE A 827 19.48 34.56 25.79
C ILE A 827 18.36 35.55 26.07
N TYR A 828 18.56 36.79 25.66
CA TYR A 828 17.68 37.92 25.89
C TYR A 828 17.36 38.63 24.58
N GLY A 829 16.23 39.34 24.56
CA GLY A 829 15.80 40.16 23.43
C GLY A 829 14.27 40.24 23.30
N PRO A 830 13.73 40.88 22.25
CA PRO A 830 14.47 41.65 21.25
C PRO A 830 15.02 42.97 21.83
N ALA A 831 16.28 43.29 21.57
CA ALA A 831 16.88 44.59 21.86
C ALA A 831 18.02 44.93 20.88
N ALA A 832 18.13 46.20 20.53
CA ALA A 832 19.25 46.70 19.74
C ALA A 832 20.57 46.61 20.54
N PRO A 833 21.73 46.52 19.86
CA PRO A 833 23.04 46.56 20.52
C PRO A 833 23.15 47.76 21.48
N GLY A 834 23.61 47.50 22.71
CA GLY A 834 23.73 48.53 23.76
C GLY A 834 22.44 48.84 24.54
N SER A 835 21.37 48.05 24.36
CA SER A 835 20.13 48.15 25.15
C SER A 835 19.82 46.82 25.88
N ASN A 836 18.94 46.86 26.88
CA ASN A 836 18.48 45.68 27.62
C ASN A 836 17.11 45.21 27.11
N GLY A 837 16.94 43.90 26.97
CA GLY A 837 15.67 43.22 26.67
C GLY A 837 15.34 42.15 27.72
N PRO A 838 14.14 41.55 27.66
CA PRO A 838 13.73 40.49 28.59
C PRO A 838 14.47 39.17 28.32
N LEU A 839 14.53 38.31 29.34
CA LEU A 839 15.02 36.94 29.21
C LEU A 839 14.07 36.13 28.34
N LEU A 840 14.59 35.47 27.32
CA LEU A 840 13.85 34.57 26.43
C LEU A 840 14.11 33.11 26.77
N PHE A 841 15.38 32.74 26.93
CA PHE A 841 15.80 31.35 27.14
C PHE A 841 16.85 31.27 28.25
N PRO A 842 16.58 30.61 29.39
CA PRO A 842 17.62 30.28 30.35
C PRO A 842 18.56 29.23 29.75
N LEU A 843 19.86 29.33 30.05
CA LEU A 843 20.89 28.41 29.57
C LEU A 843 21.58 27.67 30.74
N PRO A 844 22.20 26.51 30.49
CA PRO A 844 23.04 25.84 31.49
C PRO A 844 24.22 26.70 31.96
N LEU A 845 24.67 26.48 33.19
CA LEU A 845 25.91 27.09 33.71
C LEU A 845 27.14 26.31 33.21
N GLY A 846 28.29 26.97 33.13
CA GLY A 846 29.51 26.40 32.56
C GLY A 846 29.49 26.34 31.04
N GLN A 847 30.47 25.66 30.44
CA GLN A 847 30.46 25.42 29.00
C GLN A 847 29.26 24.53 28.65
N PHE A 848 28.52 24.89 27.61
CA PHE A 848 27.41 24.08 27.12
C PHE A 848 27.49 23.92 25.61
N THR A 849 27.05 22.77 25.12
CA THR A 849 27.08 22.42 23.70
C THR A 849 25.74 21.80 23.32
N ASP A 850 25.22 22.17 22.16
CA ASP A 850 23.99 21.63 21.58
C ASP A 850 22.74 21.76 22.47
N PHE A 851 22.71 22.77 23.35
CA PHE A 851 21.53 23.05 24.17
C PHE A 851 20.37 23.48 23.26
N THR A 852 19.27 22.74 23.27
CA THR A 852 18.18 22.96 22.32
C THR A 852 17.20 24.01 22.84
N ILE A 853 16.87 24.97 21.97
CA ILE A 853 15.79 25.95 22.18
C ILE A 853 14.78 25.89 21.03
N THR A 854 13.56 26.32 21.30
CA THR A 854 12.49 26.47 20.30
C THR A 854 12.16 27.95 20.15
N LEU A 855 12.24 28.48 18.93
CA LEU A 855 11.97 29.86 18.58
C LEU A 855 10.58 29.99 17.96
N THR A 856 9.85 31.04 18.33
CA THR A 856 8.66 31.48 17.58
C THR A 856 9.07 32.15 16.26
N PRO A 857 8.18 32.21 15.25
CA PRO A 857 8.48 32.91 14.00
C PRO A 857 8.94 34.37 14.20
N ALA A 858 8.42 35.07 15.21
CA ALA A 858 8.85 36.42 15.57
C ALA A 858 10.29 36.44 16.12
N GLN A 859 10.62 35.55 17.05
CA GLN A 859 11.98 35.45 17.62
C GLN A 859 13.01 35.03 16.56
N VAL A 860 12.63 34.25 15.56
CA VAL A 860 13.49 33.95 14.41
C VAL A 860 13.81 35.21 13.63
N GLN A 861 12.82 36.07 13.39
CA GLN A 861 13.07 37.36 12.73
C GLN A 861 13.91 38.27 13.62
N ASP A 862 13.67 38.30 14.93
CA ASP A 862 14.49 39.06 15.87
C ASP A 862 15.94 38.59 15.87
N LEU A 863 16.18 37.27 15.85
CA LEU A 863 17.53 36.69 15.72
C LEU A 863 18.16 37.07 14.38
N LYS A 864 17.43 36.94 13.26
CA LYS A 864 17.87 37.32 11.91
C LYS A 864 18.21 38.80 11.79
N ASN A 865 17.51 39.65 12.53
CA ASN A 865 17.73 41.09 12.62
C ASN A 865 18.80 41.49 13.63
N GLY A 866 19.45 40.52 14.30
CA GLY A 866 20.51 40.77 15.26
C GLY A 866 20.01 41.42 16.56
N LEU A 867 18.77 41.14 16.97
CA LEU A 867 18.13 41.70 18.16
C LEU A 867 18.22 40.77 19.39
N LEU A 868 18.79 39.58 19.25
CA LEU A 868 19.04 38.68 20.38
C LEU A 868 20.49 38.78 20.84
N TYR A 869 20.72 38.57 22.13
CA TYR A 869 22.05 38.57 22.74
C TYR A 869 22.13 37.57 23.91
N ILE A 870 23.34 37.18 24.27
CA ILE A 870 23.62 36.29 25.40
C ILE A 870 24.27 37.07 26.56
N GLU A 871 23.91 36.72 27.79
CA GLU A 871 24.54 37.26 29.01
C GLU A 871 24.95 36.15 29.98
N LEU A 872 26.03 36.44 30.71
CA LEU A 872 26.51 35.67 31.85
C LEU A 872 26.59 36.57 33.08
N HIS A 873 26.05 36.08 34.19
CA HIS A 873 26.02 36.78 35.48
C HIS A 873 26.77 35.95 36.51
N ASN A 874 27.40 36.62 37.48
CA ASN A 874 28.04 35.97 38.62
C ASN A 874 27.86 36.81 39.88
N SER A 875 28.39 36.36 41.03
CA SER A 875 28.26 37.08 42.31
C SER A 875 29.22 38.25 42.50
N SER A 876 30.26 38.37 41.68
CA SER A 876 31.31 39.40 41.77
C SER A 876 30.97 40.68 40.99
N PHE A 877 30.01 40.61 40.06
CA PHE A 877 29.46 41.75 39.35
C PHE A 877 28.01 41.97 39.80
N THR A 878 27.66 43.20 40.19
CA THR A 878 26.28 43.56 40.55
C THR A 878 25.34 43.62 39.34
N GLY A 879 25.92 43.58 38.12
CA GLY A 879 25.23 43.41 36.84
C GLY A 879 25.84 42.24 36.05
N GLN A 880 25.87 42.34 34.72
CA GLN A 880 26.40 41.27 33.87
C GLN A 880 27.93 41.26 33.90
N GLU A 881 28.54 40.07 33.93
CA GLU A 881 29.99 39.96 33.79
C GLU A 881 30.40 40.18 32.32
N ILE A 882 29.82 39.40 31.40
CA ILE A 882 30.06 39.53 29.95
C ILE A 882 28.76 39.38 29.15
N ARG A 883 28.69 40.07 28.02
CA ARG A 883 27.59 40.03 27.04
C ARG A 883 28.14 39.82 25.63
N GLY A 884 27.39 39.13 24.77
CA GLY A 884 27.62 39.10 23.33
C GLY A 884 26.34 39.27 22.53
N GLN A 885 26.29 40.23 21.59
CA GLN A 885 25.19 40.34 20.63
C GLN A 885 25.33 39.32 19.49
N PHE A 886 24.25 38.63 19.12
CA PHE A 886 24.25 37.82 17.90
C PHE A 886 24.21 38.71 16.66
N GLY A 887 25.16 38.53 15.75
CA GLY A 887 25.20 39.24 14.47
C GLY A 887 24.11 38.77 13.50
N THR A 888 23.93 39.48 12.38
CA THR A 888 23.08 39.00 11.28
C THR A 888 23.79 37.85 10.55
N SER A 889 23.05 36.79 10.19
CA SER A 889 23.61 35.52 9.69
C SER A 889 24.47 35.57 8.41
N GLY A 890 24.46 36.68 7.66
CA GLY A 890 24.94 36.74 6.27
C GLY A 890 26.45 36.62 6.05
N SER A 891 27.29 36.52 7.08
CA SER A 891 28.76 36.43 6.93
C SER A 891 29.46 35.53 7.95
N ALA A 892 28.72 34.82 8.81
CA ALA A 892 29.32 33.95 9.82
C ALA A 892 29.66 32.59 9.21
N SER A 893 30.83 32.03 9.57
CA SER A 893 31.26 30.69 9.15
C SER A 893 31.86 29.95 10.34
N ALA A 894 31.54 28.66 10.53
CA ALA A 894 32.14 27.86 11.61
C ALA A 894 32.43 26.41 11.22
N PHE A 895 33.44 25.82 11.87
CA PHE A 895 33.74 24.38 11.81
C PHE A 895 33.29 23.66 13.08
N GLN A 896 32.61 22.54 12.93
CA GLN A 896 32.26 21.67 14.05
C GLN A 896 32.16 20.20 13.61
N PHE A 897 32.23 19.27 14.55
CA PHE A 897 31.83 17.89 14.30
C PHE A 897 30.32 17.79 14.13
N ASN A 898 29.88 16.84 13.31
CA ASN A 898 28.46 16.52 13.14
C ASN A 898 27.84 15.87 14.40
N THR A 899 28.67 15.35 15.31
CA THR A 899 28.25 14.75 16.58
C THR A 899 29.27 15.03 17.69
N ALA A 900 28.79 15.15 18.93
CA ALA A 900 29.63 15.24 20.12
C ALA A 900 30.09 13.86 20.62
N ASN A 901 29.35 12.81 20.25
CA ASN A 901 29.65 11.42 20.61
C ASN A 901 29.50 10.52 19.39
N LEU A 902 30.51 9.70 19.11
CA LEU A 902 30.47 8.65 18.10
C LEU A 902 30.56 7.30 18.82
N LEU A 903 29.79 6.31 18.36
CA LEU A 903 29.90 4.93 18.82
C LEU A 903 30.43 4.08 17.66
N VAL A 904 31.44 3.26 17.91
CA VAL A 904 32.05 2.33 16.96
C VAL A 904 32.29 0.99 17.64
N THR A 905 32.46 -0.06 16.85
CA THR A 905 32.92 -1.37 17.32
C THR A 905 34.36 -1.57 16.88
N GLU A 906 35.10 -2.41 17.60
CA GLU A 906 36.48 -2.80 17.25
C GLU A 906 36.60 -3.39 15.84
N GLY A 907 37.80 -3.24 15.27
CA GLY A 907 38.13 -3.69 13.90
C GLY A 907 37.60 -2.85 12.74
N GLY A 908 37.03 -1.67 13.02
CA GLY A 908 36.55 -0.71 12.01
C GLY A 908 37.34 0.61 11.94
N ASP A 909 36.74 1.60 11.29
CA ASP A 909 37.21 2.99 11.30
C ASP A 909 36.19 3.89 12.03
N ALA A 910 36.66 4.75 12.93
CA ALA A 910 35.88 5.86 13.44
C ALA A 910 35.87 7.00 12.42
N LEU A 911 34.73 7.15 11.73
CA LEU A 911 34.50 8.18 10.73
C LEU A 911 33.82 9.42 11.36
N LEU A 912 34.59 10.48 11.59
CA LEU A 912 34.05 11.78 12.04
C LEU A 912 33.91 12.74 10.87
N THR A 913 32.71 13.30 10.70
CA THR A 913 32.48 14.37 9.72
C THR A 913 32.65 15.73 10.39
N VAL A 914 33.52 16.54 9.82
CA VAL A 914 33.65 17.97 10.15
C VAL A 914 32.80 18.75 9.16
N THR A 915 31.83 19.48 9.69
CA THR A 915 30.92 20.33 8.93
C THR A 915 31.36 21.78 9.03
N ARG A 916 31.38 22.45 7.88
CA ARG A 916 31.53 23.90 7.76
C ARG A 916 30.16 24.52 7.51
N LEU A 917 29.74 25.38 8.43
CA LEU A 917 28.42 25.99 8.49
C LEU A 917 28.47 27.47 8.11
N GLY A 918 27.33 28.03 7.70
CA GLY A 918 27.17 29.45 7.39
C GLY A 918 27.72 29.83 6.01
N ASP A 919 28.44 30.96 5.93
CA ASP A 919 29.06 31.43 4.69
C ASP A 919 30.27 30.54 4.31
N THR A 920 30.12 29.82 3.22
CA THR A 920 31.16 28.95 2.66
C THR A 920 31.75 29.48 1.35
N SER A 921 31.44 30.72 0.95
CA SER A 921 31.80 31.28 -0.35
C SER A 921 33.32 31.40 -0.61
N THR A 922 34.13 31.32 0.45
CA THR A 922 35.60 31.39 0.40
C THR A 922 36.23 30.12 0.97
N ALA A 923 37.48 29.81 0.65
CA ALA A 923 38.19 28.66 1.21
C ALA A 923 38.49 28.83 2.72
N ALA A 924 38.60 27.73 3.46
CA ALA A 924 38.92 27.74 4.89
C ALA A 924 39.67 26.47 5.34
N THR A 925 40.31 26.52 6.50
CA THR A 925 41.08 25.38 7.05
C THR A 925 40.82 25.19 8.54
N VAL A 926 40.92 23.96 9.02
CA VAL A 926 40.86 23.60 10.44
C VAL A 926 41.75 22.40 10.72
N ASP A 927 42.49 22.44 11.84
CA ASP A 927 43.30 21.31 12.29
C ASP A 927 42.46 20.38 13.16
N TYR A 928 42.82 19.10 13.17
CA TYR A 928 42.27 18.10 14.08
C TYR A 928 43.37 17.27 14.72
N ALA A 929 43.13 16.76 15.93
CA ALA A 929 44.00 15.80 16.59
C ALA A 929 43.22 14.87 17.54
N THR A 930 43.63 13.60 17.60
CA THR A 930 43.18 12.64 18.63
C THR A 930 43.95 12.83 19.93
N SER A 931 43.29 12.62 21.07
CA SER A 931 43.90 12.62 22.39
C SER A 931 43.21 11.62 23.32
N ASP A 932 43.98 10.89 24.11
CA ASP A 932 43.49 10.02 25.17
C ASP A 932 43.94 10.46 26.57
N THR A 933 43.29 9.90 27.60
CA THR A 933 43.71 10.06 29.00
C THR A 933 44.16 8.75 29.64
N ALA A 934 44.40 7.71 28.82
CA ALA A 934 44.88 6.40 29.25
C ALA A 934 46.39 6.42 29.52
N GLY A 935 47.15 7.26 28.81
CA GLY A 935 48.57 7.46 29.08
C GLY A 935 49.40 6.19 28.84
N ALA A 936 50.20 5.77 29.82
CA ALA A 936 51.08 4.60 29.70
C ALA A 936 50.46 3.29 30.22
N ASN A 937 49.14 3.26 30.41
CA ASN A 937 48.40 2.08 30.87
C ASN A 937 48.55 0.89 29.91
N LYS A 938 48.29 -0.31 30.42
CA LYS A 938 48.28 -1.55 29.64
C LYS A 938 46.92 -1.73 28.95
N CYS A 939 46.94 -2.42 27.81
CA CYS A 939 45.83 -2.74 26.89
C CYS A 939 44.93 -3.88 27.41
N ASN A 940 44.67 -3.89 28.71
CA ASN A 940 43.83 -4.91 29.33
C ASN A 940 43.16 -4.37 30.60
N ILE A 941 43.00 -3.05 30.66
CA ILE A 941 42.55 -2.36 31.86
C ILE A 941 41.17 -1.77 31.59
N THR A 942 40.15 -2.40 32.16
CA THR A 942 38.78 -1.89 32.16
C THR A 942 38.64 -0.64 33.03
N ASN A 943 38.96 0.53 32.47
CA ASN A 943 38.79 1.83 33.12
C ASN A 943 37.94 2.81 32.27
N GLY A 944 37.44 2.35 31.11
CA GLY A 944 36.62 3.12 30.18
C GLY A 944 37.39 4.11 29.31
N LYS A 945 38.73 3.99 29.21
CA LYS A 945 39.59 4.90 28.45
C LYS A 945 40.41 4.13 27.42
N ALA A 946 40.17 4.48 26.15
CA ALA A 946 40.93 3.97 25.04
C ALA A 946 42.35 4.56 25.03
N SER A 947 43.30 3.78 24.57
CA SER A 947 44.72 4.06 24.47
C SER A 947 45.18 4.01 23.01
N SER A 948 45.88 5.05 22.60
CA SER A 948 46.55 5.11 21.28
C SER A 948 47.65 4.06 21.06
N ARG A 949 47.91 3.19 22.06
CA ARG A 949 48.88 2.08 21.96
C ARG A 949 48.27 0.79 21.43
N CYS A 950 46.97 0.60 21.62
CA CYS A 950 46.31 -0.68 21.39
C CYS A 950 44.97 -0.53 20.72
N ASP A 951 44.20 0.51 21.03
CA ASP A 951 42.76 0.50 20.74
C ASP A 951 42.42 1.34 19.51
N TYR A 952 43.27 2.32 19.20
CA TYR A 952 43.14 3.13 18.00
C TYR A 952 44.49 3.66 17.52
N LEU A 953 44.57 4.02 16.24
CA LEU A 953 45.76 4.67 15.67
C LEU A 953 45.66 6.20 15.83
N PRO A 954 46.58 6.86 16.55
CA PRO A 954 46.50 8.30 16.77
C PRO A 954 46.67 9.05 15.44
N GLN A 955 45.81 10.06 15.23
CA GLN A 955 45.83 10.90 14.04
C GLN A 955 45.80 12.38 14.36
N ALA A 956 46.47 13.16 13.52
CA ALA A 956 46.36 14.61 13.48
C ALA A 956 46.58 15.12 12.05
N GLY A 957 45.96 16.23 11.70
CA GLY A 957 46.12 16.82 10.37
C GLY A 957 45.34 18.11 10.17
N THR A 958 45.41 18.67 8.96
CA THR A 958 44.68 19.88 8.57
C THR A 958 43.66 19.54 7.49
N LEU A 959 42.40 19.82 7.74
CA LEU A 959 41.33 19.78 6.74
C LEU A 959 41.32 21.09 5.96
N ARG A 960 41.31 20.99 4.63
CA ARG A 960 41.25 22.14 3.72
C ARG A 960 39.95 22.11 2.93
N PHE A 961 39.12 23.13 3.13
CA PHE A 961 37.84 23.30 2.47
C PHE A 961 37.97 24.29 1.32
N ALA A 962 37.57 23.88 0.12
CA ALA A 962 37.41 24.79 -1.01
C ALA A 962 36.21 25.75 -0.79
N ALA A 963 36.11 26.77 -1.63
CA ALA A 963 34.88 27.57 -1.71
C ALA A 963 33.67 26.65 -2.01
N ASN A 964 32.59 26.84 -1.26
CA ASN A 964 31.36 26.04 -1.27
C ASN A 964 31.50 24.58 -0.80
N GLU A 965 32.66 24.18 -0.28
CA GLU A 965 32.82 22.88 0.37
C GLU A 965 32.33 22.98 1.83
N THR A 966 31.37 22.13 2.19
CA THR A 966 30.65 22.18 3.48
C THR A 966 30.98 21.03 4.42
N SER A 967 31.66 19.97 3.95
CA SER A 967 32.06 18.86 4.82
C SER A 967 33.40 18.21 4.43
N LYS A 968 34.06 17.61 5.41
CA LYS A 968 35.22 16.72 5.26
C LYS A 968 35.10 15.57 6.27
N THR A 969 35.66 14.41 5.95
CA THR A 969 35.67 13.26 6.87
C THR A 969 37.08 12.99 7.35
N ILE A 970 37.21 12.69 8.65
CA ILE A 970 38.39 12.16 9.29
C ILE A 970 38.12 10.66 9.51
N SER A 971 39.06 9.79 9.11
CA SER A 971 39.02 8.37 9.41
C SER A 971 40.10 8.02 10.43
N ILE A 972 39.71 7.44 11.56
CA ILE A 972 40.59 7.00 12.63
C ILE A 972 40.46 5.47 12.75
N PRO A 973 41.47 4.69 12.35
CA PRO A 973 41.43 3.24 12.49
C PRO A 973 41.29 2.82 13.95
N ILE A 974 40.31 1.96 14.19
CA ILE A 974 40.09 1.28 15.47
C ILE A 974 40.71 -0.11 15.35
N VAL A 975 41.50 -0.48 16.34
CA VAL A 975 42.18 -1.76 16.34
C VAL A 975 41.18 -2.83 16.77
N ASP A 976 41.23 -4.00 16.12
CA ASP A 976 40.56 -5.21 16.59
C ASP A 976 41.57 -5.98 17.44
N ASP A 977 41.28 -6.19 18.72
CA ASP A 977 42.16 -6.97 19.57
C ASP A 977 41.51 -8.30 19.98
N SER A 978 41.85 -8.88 21.13
CA SER A 978 41.18 -10.10 21.57
C SER A 978 40.94 -10.11 23.07
N TYR A 979 41.14 -8.99 23.77
CA TYR A 979 40.87 -8.85 25.19
C TYR A 979 39.48 -8.28 25.41
N ALA A 980 38.71 -8.94 26.27
CA ALA A 980 37.46 -8.36 26.77
C ALA A 980 37.79 -7.31 27.83
N GLU A 981 38.09 -6.09 27.38
CA GLU A 981 38.43 -4.96 28.25
C GLU A 981 37.26 -3.99 28.51
N GLY A 982 36.13 -4.22 27.86
CA GLY A 982 34.90 -3.47 27.98
C GLY A 982 34.93 -2.14 27.23
N ASN A 983 33.75 -1.51 27.09
CA ASN A 983 33.63 -0.28 26.32
C ASN A 983 34.50 0.86 26.88
N GLU A 984 35.08 1.63 25.97
CA GLU A 984 36.06 2.65 26.30
C GLU A 984 36.03 3.84 25.33
N SER A 985 36.79 4.89 25.60
CA SER A 985 36.67 6.13 24.83
C SER A 985 37.95 6.97 24.70
N PHE A 986 38.06 7.70 23.59
CA PHE A 986 39.06 8.74 23.34
C PHE A 986 38.42 10.00 22.73
N ILE A 987 39.20 11.08 22.64
CA ILE A 987 38.70 12.40 22.20
C ILE A 987 39.34 12.82 20.88
N VAL A 988 38.59 13.52 20.04
CA VAL A 988 39.08 14.22 18.84
C VAL A 988 38.75 15.71 18.96
N THR A 989 39.73 16.58 18.75
CA THR A 989 39.59 18.04 18.93
C THR A 989 39.89 18.78 17.64
N LEU A 990 39.08 19.81 17.31
CA LEU A 990 39.34 20.78 16.26
C LEU A 990 40.10 22.01 16.81
N SER A 991 41.04 22.54 16.04
CA SER A 991 41.87 23.69 16.45
C SER A 991 42.35 24.52 15.25
N ASN A 992 43.01 25.66 15.52
CA ASN A 992 43.71 26.49 14.53
C ASN A 992 42.88 26.83 13.27
N SER A 993 41.60 27.15 13.42
CA SER A 993 40.74 27.45 12.27
C SER A 993 41.11 28.78 11.60
N THR A 994 41.07 28.81 10.27
CA THR A 994 41.24 30.02 9.45
C THR A 994 40.11 30.11 8.43
N GLY A 995 39.52 31.30 8.25
CA GLY A 995 38.38 31.51 7.34
C GLY A 995 37.01 31.08 7.90
N ALA A 996 36.99 30.56 9.14
CA ALA A 996 35.80 30.25 9.93
C ALA A 996 36.20 30.16 11.41
N THR A 997 35.24 30.35 12.33
CA THR A 997 35.45 30.14 13.77
C THR A 997 35.28 28.67 14.13
N LEU A 998 35.74 28.23 15.30
CA LEU A 998 35.33 26.93 15.82
C LEU A 998 33.90 27.03 16.36
N GLY A 999 33.04 26.17 15.86
CA GLY A 999 31.68 25.96 16.36
C GLY A 999 31.68 24.97 17.52
N SER A 1000 30.51 24.40 17.80
CA SER A 1000 30.38 23.33 18.79
C SER A 1000 29.44 22.23 18.28
N PRO A 1001 29.79 20.94 18.42
CA PRO A 1001 30.99 20.42 19.11
C PRO A 1001 32.27 20.65 18.29
N SER A 1002 33.26 21.33 18.87
CA SER A 1002 34.65 21.33 18.37
C SER A 1002 35.49 20.21 18.99
N VAL A 1003 34.87 19.41 19.85
CA VAL A 1003 35.43 18.24 20.52
C VAL A 1003 34.41 17.11 20.41
N ALA A 1004 34.83 15.94 19.96
CA ALA A 1004 34.00 14.74 19.88
C ALA A 1004 34.62 13.59 20.69
N THR A 1005 33.78 12.84 21.40
CA THR A 1005 34.17 11.62 22.11
C THR A 1005 33.84 10.42 21.24
N VAL A 1006 34.83 9.58 20.95
CA VAL A 1006 34.63 8.29 20.27
C VAL A 1006 34.56 7.22 21.34
N ASN A 1007 33.46 6.48 21.36
CA ASN A 1007 33.22 5.36 22.25
C ASN A 1007 33.38 4.07 21.43
N ILE A 1008 34.31 3.23 21.84
CA ILE A 1008 34.58 1.92 21.25
C ILE A 1008 33.78 0.89 22.06
N THR A 1009 33.01 0.07 21.34
CA THR A 1009 32.26 -1.05 21.87
C THR A 1009 33.11 -2.30 21.69
N ASP A 1010 33.40 -2.95 22.81
CA ASP A 1010 34.15 -4.20 22.87
C ASP A 1010 33.32 -5.32 22.20
N ASN A 1011 33.89 -6.00 21.21
CA ASN A 1011 33.27 -7.14 20.52
C ASN A 1011 33.66 -8.50 21.15
N GLU A 1012 34.56 -8.50 22.13
CA GLU A 1012 34.94 -9.68 22.87
C GLU A 1012 34.06 -9.94 24.10
N THR A 1013 33.96 -11.22 24.47
CA THR A 1013 33.25 -11.66 25.69
C THR A 1013 34.16 -12.41 26.66
N VAL A 1014 35.39 -12.73 26.24
CA VAL A 1014 36.41 -13.43 27.00
C VAL A 1014 37.80 -12.98 26.56
N ASN A 1015 38.77 -13.05 27.47
CA ASN A 1015 40.16 -12.68 27.18
C ASN A 1015 40.86 -13.73 26.31
N GLY A 1016 41.34 -13.29 25.14
CA GLY A 1016 42.17 -14.01 24.19
C GLY A 1016 43.66 -13.66 24.30
N THR A 1017 44.43 -14.02 23.27
CA THR A 1017 45.88 -13.75 23.17
C THR A 1017 46.14 -12.47 22.38
N ASN A 1018 46.57 -11.40 23.04
CA ASN A 1018 46.82 -10.12 22.37
C ASN A 1018 48.06 -10.17 21.45
N PRO A 1019 47.93 -9.77 20.17
CA PRO A 1019 49.05 -9.62 19.26
C PRO A 1019 50.16 -8.68 19.79
N ILE A 1020 49.83 -7.62 20.53
CA ILE A 1020 50.75 -6.63 21.12
C ILE A 1020 51.68 -7.24 22.19
N ASP A 1021 51.23 -8.30 22.89
CA ASP A 1021 52.04 -9.00 23.89
C ASP A 1021 53.10 -9.93 23.26
N GLN A 1022 53.04 -10.14 21.94
CA GLN A 1022 54.08 -10.85 21.20
C GLN A 1022 55.18 -9.87 20.79
N THR A 1023 56.44 -10.19 21.11
CA THR A 1023 57.62 -9.35 20.79
C THR A 1023 57.79 -9.06 19.29
N SER A 1024 57.01 -9.69 18.41
CA SER A 1024 56.98 -9.49 16.97
C SER A 1024 56.07 -8.35 16.48
N PHE A 1025 55.18 -7.79 17.32
CA PHE A 1025 54.20 -6.79 16.88
C PHE A 1025 54.77 -5.36 16.76
N PHE A 1026 55.84 -5.04 17.49
CA PHE A 1026 56.47 -3.71 17.48
C PHE A 1026 57.54 -3.50 16.39
N VAL A 1027 57.45 -4.17 15.25
CA VAL A 1027 58.25 -3.78 14.08
C VAL A 1027 57.40 -2.98 13.09
N ARG A 1028 57.38 -1.66 13.29
CA ARG A 1028 57.25 -0.68 12.20
C ARG A 1028 58.38 0.32 12.29
#